data_AF-A0A534TQK2-F1
#
_entry.id   AF-A0A534TQK2-F1
#
_cell.length_a   1.000
_cell.length_b   1.000
_cell.length_c   1.000
_cell.angle_alpha   90.00
_cell.angle_beta   90.00
_cell.angle_gamma   90.00
#
_symmetry.space_group_name_H-M   'P 1'
#
loop_
_entity.id
_entity.type
_entity.pdbx_description
1 polymer ?
#
loop_
_entity_poly.entity_id
_entity_poly.type
_entity_poly.pdbx_seq_one_letter_code
_entity_poly.pdbx_strand_id
1 'polypeptide(L)'
;TDPSLRPSPEVLRRASGGPSGLWPHGISGDLPIVLVRIDAAEDQEIVRQLLRAHEYWRLKQLAVDLVIVNEEGASYAQELQGAVETLVRASQSKLGHEEHQPHGGVFILCGDRLSPGDRLLLQTAARAVLLSRHGTLAEQVTRVERAEAVPSVPAVRRARTRPAQEAPPPQPDLEFFNGLGGFAADGREYVTVLGEGQWTPAPWVNVVANPSFGFQVSESGGGYTWSVNSRENQLTPWSNDPVCDPPGDTLYIRDEESGELWGPTALPIREEASTYLVRHGQGYSRFEHTSHGIALDLLQLVPPEDPVKILRLVIENRSGRARRLSVTAYVEWVLGASRSVSSPHVVTEIDAGSGALLARNPWNGEFAGRVAFADLGGRQTAWTGDRTEFLGRNGTLDRPAALERGTALSGRVGAGLDPCGALQAAVELRPGGRAIVVFLLGQAATVEEVRVLVTRYRAADLDAVLRVVTTRWDDILGAVQVKTPERSMDLLLNRWLLYQTLACRVWARSAFYQAGGAYGFRDQLQDVMALAVSEREVAREHLLRAASRQFVEGDVQHWWHPPSGRGTRTRISDDLVWLPYATIHYLDVTNDPGLLDEVVPFLQGPALAAGQGEAYFEPGVARERATFFEHCARALDRSLRVGSHGLPLMGTGDWNDGMNRVGHEGAGESVWLGWFLYATLREFARLAELRGEHQRADAWQQHGDALQAALEREAWDGDWYRRAYFDD
;
A
#
# COMPACT_ATOMS: atom_id res chain seq x y z
N THR A 1 -20.01 0.08 5.07
CA THR A 1 -20.19 0.30 6.52
C THR A 1 -21.60 0.79 6.77
N ASP A 2 -22.28 0.34 7.83
CA ASP A 2 -23.59 0.85 8.24
C ASP A 2 -23.41 2.18 9.02
N PRO A 3 -23.98 3.30 8.56
CA PRO A 3 -23.86 4.59 9.25
C PRO A 3 -24.98 4.87 10.26
N SER A 4 -25.96 4.00 10.40
CA SER A 4 -27.21 4.24 11.13
C SER A 4 -27.02 4.63 12.61
N LEU A 5 -26.03 4.04 13.28
CA LEU A 5 -25.67 4.30 14.67
C LEU A 5 -24.42 5.19 14.81
N ARG A 6 -23.91 5.74 13.71
CA ARG A 6 -22.77 6.67 13.75
C ARG A 6 -23.26 8.12 13.92
N PRO A 7 -22.38 9.03 14.40
CA PRO A 7 -22.70 10.45 14.44
C PRO A 7 -23.11 10.99 13.07
N SER A 8 -23.79 12.15 13.08
CA SER A 8 -24.18 12.81 11.83
C SER A 8 -22.96 13.13 10.96
N PRO A 9 -23.13 13.23 9.62
CA PRO A 9 -22.04 13.59 8.72
C PRO A 9 -21.32 14.89 9.09
N GLU A 10 -22.03 15.85 9.69
CA GLU A 10 -21.45 17.12 10.17
C GLU A 10 -20.45 16.92 11.31
N VAL A 11 -20.74 15.99 12.23
CA VAL A 11 -19.83 15.63 13.33
C VAL A 11 -18.63 14.86 12.77
N LEU A 12 -18.88 13.88 11.89
CA LEU A 12 -17.83 13.07 11.29
C LEU A 12 -16.85 13.88 10.44
N ARG A 13 -17.31 14.93 9.74
CA ARG A 13 -16.43 15.84 8.97
C ARG A 13 -15.44 16.62 9.84
N ARG A 14 -15.74 16.79 11.13
CA ARG A 14 -14.87 17.51 12.08
C ARG A 14 -13.82 16.60 12.72
N ALA A 15 -13.75 15.33 12.33
CA ALA A 15 -12.75 14.38 12.83
C ALA A 15 -11.33 14.92 12.62
N SER A 16 -10.53 14.86 13.67
CA SER A 16 -9.11 15.24 13.66
C SER A 16 -8.37 14.45 14.74
N GLY A 17 -7.05 14.25 14.58
CA GLY A 17 -6.20 13.70 15.64
C GLY A 17 -5.87 12.20 15.57
N GLY A 18 -6.45 11.45 14.63
CA GLY A 18 -6.13 10.04 14.35
C GLY A 18 -6.23 9.10 15.58
N PRO A 19 -5.73 7.85 15.47
CA PRO A 19 -5.70 6.91 16.59
C PRO A 19 -4.92 7.42 17.80
N SER A 20 -3.82 8.15 17.59
CA SER A 20 -2.94 8.62 18.67
C SER A 20 -3.60 9.54 19.69
N GLY A 21 -4.67 10.25 19.30
CA GLY A 21 -5.44 11.07 20.23
C GLY A 21 -6.21 10.26 21.28
N LEU A 22 -6.36 8.94 21.08
CA LEU A 22 -7.04 8.04 22.03
C LEU A 22 -6.11 7.52 23.13
N TRP A 23 -4.79 7.52 22.89
CA TRP A 23 -3.79 6.94 23.81
C TRP A 23 -3.75 7.56 25.21
N PRO A 24 -3.94 8.88 25.41
CA PRO A 24 -4.05 9.46 26.75
C PRO A 24 -5.17 8.86 27.61
N HIS A 25 -6.16 8.23 26.98
CA HIS A 25 -7.30 7.56 27.63
C HIS A 25 -7.12 6.04 27.73
N GLY A 26 -5.93 5.52 27.37
CA GLY A 26 -5.61 4.08 27.41
C GLY A 26 -6.23 3.25 26.28
N ILE A 27 -6.83 3.89 25.29
CA ILE A 27 -7.52 3.23 24.16
C ILE A 27 -6.57 3.22 22.96
N SER A 28 -6.31 2.06 22.34
CA SER A 28 -5.35 1.97 21.23
C SER A 28 -5.88 2.61 19.93
N GLY A 29 -7.17 2.42 19.65
CA GLY A 29 -7.82 2.83 18.40
C GLY A 29 -7.74 1.80 17.26
N ASP A 30 -7.13 0.64 17.51
CA ASP A 30 -6.98 -0.44 16.52
C ASP A 30 -8.25 -1.28 16.37
N LEU A 31 -9.04 -1.38 17.46
CA LEU A 31 -10.28 -2.15 17.50
C LEU A 31 -11.50 -1.27 17.20
N PRO A 32 -12.58 -1.83 16.64
CA PRO A 32 -13.87 -1.15 16.55
C PRO A 32 -14.33 -0.66 17.93
N ILE A 33 -14.68 0.63 18.03
CA ILE A 33 -15.18 1.24 19.26
C ILE A 33 -16.71 1.31 19.24
N VAL A 34 -17.35 0.82 20.31
CA VAL A 34 -18.74 1.11 20.64
C VAL A 34 -18.73 2.11 21.79
N LEU A 35 -19.27 3.31 21.54
CA LEU A 35 -19.34 4.38 22.52
C LEU A 35 -20.75 4.47 23.09
N VAL A 36 -20.87 4.46 24.42
CA VAL A 36 -22.10 4.81 25.12
C VAL A 36 -21.87 6.02 26.01
N ARG A 37 -22.77 7.00 25.92
CA ARG A 37 -22.80 8.17 26.79
C ARG A 37 -23.97 8.01 27.75
N ILE A 38 -23.67 8.05 29.05
CA ILE A 38 -24.66 7.92 30.12
C ILE A 38 -24.71 9.22 30.93
N ASP A 39 -25.90 9.79 31.08
CA ASP A 39 -26.14 11.08 31.75
C ASP A 39 -27.03 10.96 33.02
N ALA A 40 -27.60 9.79 33.29
CA ALA A 40 -28.45 9.55 34.47
C ALA A 40 -28.29 8.11 35.02
N ALA A 41 -28.37 7.97 36.36
CA ALA A 41 -28.25 6.67 37.03
C ALA A 41 -29.41 5.69 36.78
N GLU A 42 -30.58 6.19 36.44
CA GLU A 42 -31.75 5.36 36.09
C GLU A 42 -31.58 4.59 34.77
N ASP A 43 -30.69 5.07 33.89
CA ASP A 43 -30.48 4.49 32.56
C ASP A 43 -29.40 3.40 32.51
N GLN A 44 -28.92 2.91 33.66
CA GLN A 44 -27.86 1.88 33.73
C GLN A 44 -28.18 0.56 33.00
N GLU A 45 -29.44 0.32 32.63
CA GLU A 45 -29.83 -0.86 31.83
C GLU A 45 -29.13 -0.90 30.47
N ILE A 46 -28.91 0.23 29.79
CA ILE A 46 -28.18 0.23 28.51
C ILE A 46 -26.74 -0.26 28.68
N VAL A 47 -26.07 0.17 29.77
CA VAL A 47 -24.70 -0.25 30.09
C VAL A 47 -24.67 -1.74 30.40
N ARG A 48 -25.64 -2.25 31.17
CA ARG A 48 -25.78 -3.69 31.46
C ARG A 48 -25.96 -4.52 30.18
N GLN A 49 -26.77 -4.04 29.24
CA GLN A 49 -26.99 -4.70 27.96
C GLN A 49 -25.76 -4.67 27.07
N LEU A 50 -25.02 -3.55 27.04
CA LEU A 50 -23.77 -3.43 26.29
C LEU A 50 -22.65 -4.30 26.86
N LEU A 51 -22.56 -4.45 28.18
CA LEU A 51 -21.62 -5.41 28.79
C LEU A 51 -21.95 -6.85 28.39
N ARG A 52 -23.23 -7.22 28.37
CA ARG A 52 -23.66 -8.54 27.85
C ARG A 52 -23.37 -8.71 26.35
N ALA A 53 -23.53 -7.63 25.57
CA ALA A 53 -23.19 -7.65 24.15
C ALA A 53 -21.68 -7.81 23.93
N HIS A 54 -20.86 -7.13 24.75
CA HIS A 54 -19.40 -7.26 24.75
C HIS A 54 -18.97 -8.68 25.11
N GLU A 55 -19.56 -9.28 26.17
CA GLU A 55 -19.37 -10.69 26.51
C GLU A 55 -19.74 -11.61 25.33
N TYR A 56 -20.87 -11.34 24.66
CA TYR A 56 -21.31 -12.10 23.50
C TYR A 56 -20.36 -11.98 22.30
N TRP A 57 -19.88 -10.78 21.98
CA TRP A 57 -18.90 -10.55 20.91
C TRP A 57 -17.61 -11.28 21.19
N ARG A 58 -17.12 -11.24 22.43
CA ARG A 58 -15.95 -12.01 22.87
C ARG A 58 -16.14 -13.52 22.70
N LEU A 59 -17.30 -14.06 23.08
CA LEU A 59 -17.65 -15.46 22.83
C LEU A 59 -17.69 -15.81 21.34
N LYS A 60 -17.94 -14.83 20.47
CA LYS A 60 -17.92 -14.96 19.00
C LYS A 60 -16.59 -14.59 18.37
N GLN A 61 -15.53 -14.37 19.16
CA GLN A 61 -14.20 -13.98 18.68
C GLN A 61 -14.22 -12.64 17.91
N LEU A 62 -15.13 -11.74 18.29
CA LEU A 62 -15.22 -10.39 17.76
C LEU A 62 -14.62 -9.41 18.77
N ALA A 63 -13.42 -8.90 18.46
CA ALA A 63 -12.74 -7.93 19.31
C ALA A 63 -13.36 -6.53 19.13
N VAL A 64 -13.83 -5.95 20.23
CA VAL A 64 -14.51 -4.65 20.27
C VAL A 64 -14.11 -3.93 21.55
N ASP A 65 -13.77 -2.64 21.44
CA ASP A 65 -13.59 -1.78 22.60
C ASP A 65 -14.94 -1.13 22.97
N LEU A 66 -15.37 -1.33 24.22
CA LEU A 66 -16.54 -0.66 24.78
C LEU A 66 -16.11 0.54 25.59
N VAL A 67 -16.45 1.74 25.15
CA VAL A 67 -16.14 3.00 25.85
C VAL A 67 -17.43 3.55 26.47
N ILE A 68 -17.41 3.72 27.78
CA ILE A 68 -18.51 4.27 28.56
C ILE A 68 -18.09 5.66 29.04
N VAL A 69 -18.78 6.70 28.58
CA VAL A 69 -18.55 8.08 29.03
C VAL A 69 -19.66 8.48 29.98
N ASN A 70 -19.30 8.77 31.22
CA ASN A 70 -20.19 9.35 32.21
C ASN A 70 -20.29 10.87 32.01
N GLU A 71 -21.44 11.36 31.55
CA GLU A 71 -21.73 12.77 31.32
C GLU A 71 -22.67 13.38 32.37
N GLU A 72 -22.92 12.68 33.49
CA GLU A 72 -23.71 13.22 34.59
C GLU A 72 -23.00 14.44 35.21
N GLY A 73 -23.79 15.43 35.65
CA GLY A 73 -23.26 16.66 36.22
C GLY A 73 -22.42 16.43 37.48
N ALA A 74 -21.45 17.30 37.71
CA ALA A 74 -20.44 17.21 38.77
C ALA A 74 -20.97 16.90 40.19
N SER A 75 -22.23 17.22 40.50
CA SER A 75 -22.84 16.96 41.81
C SER A 75 -23.16 15.48 42.07
N TYR A 76 -23.41 14.68 41.03
CA TYR A 76 -23.80 13.26 41.15
C TYR A 76 -22.85 12.31 40.41
N ALA A 77 -21.95 12.85 39.58
CA ALA A 77 -21.03 12.08 38.74
C ALA A 77 -20.26 10.96 39.46
N GLN A 78 -19.88 11.15 40.74
CA GLN A 78 -19.15 10.12 41.51
C GLN A 78 -20.01 8.90 41.86
N GLU A 79 -21.31 9.10 42.12
CA GLU A 79 -22.23 8.01 42.46
C GLU A 79 -22.46 7.12 41.24
N LEU A 80 -22.75 7.72 40.08
CA LEU A 80 -22.91 6.99 38.83
C LEU A 80 -21.60 6.33 38.37
N GLN A 81 -20.47 7.02 38.52
CA GLN A 81 -19.15 6.45 38.22
C GLN A 81 -18.91 5.16 39.01
N GLY A 82 -19.16 5.19 40.32
CA GLY A 82 -19.01 4.02 41.19
C GLY A 82 -19.98 2.89 40.83
N ALA A 83 -21.21 3.22 40.44
CA ALA A 83 -22.20 2.23 39.99
C ALA A 83 -21.77 1.54 38.68
N VAL A 84 -21.30 2.31 37.69
CA VAL A 84 -20.79 1.77 36.41
C VAL A 84 -19.56 0.89 36.65
N GLU A 85 -18.59 1.34 37.46
CA GLU A 85 -17.41 0.53 37.82
C GLU A 85 -17.78 -0.79 38.51
N THR A 86 -18.84 -0.78 39.32
CA THR A 86 -19.36 -1.99 39.97
C THR A 86 -19.97 -2.94 38.95
N LEU A 87 -20.73 -2.43 37.97
CA LEU A 87 -21.29 -3.24 36.87
C LEU A 87 -20.19 -3.87 36.02
N VAL A 88 -19.16 -3.11 35.64
CA VAL A 88 -18.02 -3.62 34.84
C VAL A 88 -17.26 -4.70 35.60
N ARG A 89 -16.93 -4.48 36.88
CA ARG A 89 -16.27 -5.49 37.72
C ARG A 89 -17.08 -6.78 37.84
N ALA A 90 -18.40 -6.67 38.00
CA ALA A 90 -19.30 -7.82 38.09
C ALA A 90 -19.46 -8.60 36.77
N SER A 91 -19.25 -7.94 35.62
CA SER A 91 -19.18 -8.59 34.30
C SER A 91 -17.85 -9.30 34.12
N GLN A 92 -16.74 -8.62 34.41
CA GLN A 92 -15.39 -9.18 34.27
C GLN A 92 -15.13 -10.39 35.16
N SER A 93 -15.70 -10.43 36.38
CA SER A 93 -15.53 -11.57 37.30
C SER A 93 -16.22 -12.86 36.86
N LYS A 94 -17.17 -12.81 35.91
CA LYS A 94 -17.84 -13.99 35.35
C LYS A 94 -17.03 -14.66 34.24
N LEU A 95 -16.03 -13.97 33.72
CA LEU A 95 -15.16 -14.44 32.65
C LEU A 95 -13.95 -15.11 33.33
N GLY A 96 -13.93 -16.44 33.36
CA GLY A 96 -12.80 -17.20 33.90
C GLY A 96 -11.46 -16.80 33.25
N HIS A 97 -10.36 -16.99 33.99
CA HIS A 97 -9.00 -16.75 33.51
C HIS A 97 -8.63 -17.77 32.41
N GLU A 98 -8.99 -17.51 31.16
CA GLU A 98 -8.36 -18.16 30.00
C GLU A 98 -7.37 -17.18 29.36
N GLU A 99 -6.08 -17.51 29.50
CA GLU A 99 -4.93 -16.76 28.99
C GLU A 99 -4.74 -16.92 27.47
N HIS A 100 -5.68 -16.49 26.62
CA HIS A 100 -5.39 -16.43 25.16
C HIS A 100 -6.03 -15.21 24.46
N GLN A 101 -5.14 -14.28 24.07
CA GLN A 101 -5.28 -13.10 23.17
C GLN A 101 -6.18 -11.91 23.60
N PRO A 102 -5.85 -10.65 23.20
CA PRO A 102 -6.60 -9.46 23.60
C PRO A 102 -7.93 -9.34 22.84
N HIS A 103 -9.06 -9.51 23.52
CA HIS A 103 -10.42 -9.50 22.93
C HIS A 103 -11.17 -8.16 23.04
N GLY A 104 -10.45 -7.04 23.17
CA GLY A 104 -11.01 -5.69 23.35
C GLY A 104 -11.34 -5.35 24.80
N GLY A 105 -11.16 -4.07 25.16
CA GLY A 105 -11.26 -3.54 26.52
C GLY A 105 -12.60 -2.88 26.82
N VAL A 106 -12.89 -2.71 28.12
CA VAL A 106 -13.97 -1.85 28.62
C VAL A 106 -13.34 -0.65 29.31
N PHE A 107 -13.60 0.54 28.80
CA PHE A 107 -13.02 1.80 29.27
C PHE A 107 -14.11 2.68 29.87
N ILE A 108 -13.88 3.17 31.08
CA ILE A 108 -14.82 4.09 31.76
C ILE A 108 -14.14 5.45 31.85
N LEU A 109 -14.72 6.45 31.19
CA LEU A 109 -14.20 7.81 31.12
C LEU A 109 -15.14 8.79 31.82
N CYS A 110 -14.57 9.71 32.60
CA CYS A 110 -15.32 10.79 33.24
C CYS A 110 -15.45 11.95 32.26
N GLY A 111 -16.67 12.25 31.82
CA GLY A 111 -16.98 13.26 30.82
C GLY A 111 -16.45 14.65 31.17
N ASP A 112 -16.49 15.04 32.44
CA ASP A 112 -15.98 16.34 32.94
C ASP A 112 -14.46 16.49 32.77
N ARG A 113 -13.72 15.39 32.62
CA ARG A 113 -12.27 15.41 32.37
C ARG A 113 -11.92 15.36 30.89
N LEU A 114 -12.89 15.12 30.02
CA LEU A 114 -12.69 15.07 28.58
C LEU A 114 -12.81 16.48 27.99
N SER A 115 -11.79 16.90 27.25
CA SER A 115 -11.87 18.12 26.46
C SER A 115 -12.95 18.01 25.36
N PRO A 116 -13.46 19.12 24.82
CA PRO A 116 -14.36 19.07 23.67
C PRO A 116 -13.77 18.33 22.47
N GLY A 117 -12.44 18.40 22.29
CA GLY A 117 -11.70 17.66 21.27
C GLY A 117 -11.74 16.15 21.50
N ASP A 118 -11.48 15.70 22.73
CA ASP A 118 -11.52 14.27 23.08
C ASP A 118 -12.92 13.68 22.88
N ARG A 119 -13.96 14.41 23.28
CA ARG A 119 -15.35 13.98 23.09
C ARG A 119 -15.70 13.84 21.62
N LEU A 120 -15.21 14.75 20.78
CA LEU A 120 -15.40 14.68 19.33
C LEU A 120 -14.62 13.50 18.74
N LEU A 121 -13.36 13.32 19.14
CA LEU A 121 -12.53 12.22 18.70
C LEU A 121 -13.18 10.86 18.98
N LEU A 122 -13.60 10.63 20.23
CA LEU A 122 -14.30 9.39 20.63
C LEU A 122 -15.55 9.13 19.79
N GLN A 123 -16.36 10.16 19.53
CA GLN A 123 -17.55 10.04 18.68
C GLN A 123 -17.20 9.67 17.24
N THR A 124 -16.20 10.32 16.65
CA THR A 124 -15.80 10.08 15.26
C THR A 124 -15.06 8.75 15.05
N ALA A 125 -14.34 8.29 16.08
CA ALA A 125 -13.68 6.98 16.13
C ALA A 125 -14.68 5.82 16.22
N ALA A 126 -15.80 6.03 16.91
CA ALA A 126 -16.79 5.00 17.18
C ALA A 126 -17.52 4.50 15.91
N ARG A 127 -17.75 3.18 15.88
CA ARG A 127 -18.61 2.50 14.91
C ARG A 127 -20.08 2.59 15.29
N ALA A 128 -20.38 2.78 16.58
CA ALA A 128 -21.71 3.06 17.08
C ALA A 128 -21.62 4.03 18.28
N VAL A 129 -22.50 5.02 18.32
CA VAL A 129 -22.65 5.97 19.42
C VAL A 129 -24.06 5.87 19.97
N LEU A 130 -24.18 5.42 21.21
CA LEU A 130 -25.44 5.21 21.91
C LEU A 130 -25.58 6.23 23.05
N LEU A 131 -26.82 6.64 23.30
CA LEU A 131 -27.15 7.63 24.34
C LEU A 131 -28.15 7.02 25.31
N SER A 132 -27.88 7.09 26.62
CA SER A 132 -28.78 6.62 27.69
C SER A 132 -30.20 7.15 27.55
N ARG A 133 -30.34 8.47 27.36
CA ARG A 133 -31.61 9.17 27.17
C ARG A 133 -32.44 8.71 25.95
N HIS A 134 -31.89 7.88 25.08
CA HIS A 134 -32.62 7.27 23.98
C HIS A 134 -33.19 5.89 24.32
N GLY A 135 -33.19 5.49 25.59
CA GLY A 135 -33.70 4.22 26.07
C GLY A 135 -32.68 3.09 25.97
N THR A 136 -33.16 1.87 26.15
CA THR A 136 -32.34 0.65 26.15
C THR A 136 -31.68 0.37 24.80
N LEU A 137 -30.66 -0.51 24.79
CA LEU A 137 -29.98 -0.91 23.54
C LEU A 137 -30.98 -1.51 22.55
N ALA A 138 -31.88 -2.38 23.02
CA ALA A 138 -32.89 -3.03 22.19
C ALA A 138 -33.83 -2.02 21.49
N GLU A 139 -34.26 -0.98 22.21
CA GLU A 139 -35.12 0.07 21.67
C GLU A 139 -34.41 0.89 20.59
N GLN A 140 -33.13 1.22 20.79
CA GLN A 140 -32.35 1.99 19.83
C GLN A 140 -32.08 1.20 18.54
N VAL A 141 -31.72 -0.09 18.65
CA VAL A 141 -31.52 -0.97 17.49
C VAL A 141 -32.82 -1.15 16.70
N THR A 142 -33.95 -1.37 17.38
CA THR A 142 -35.27 -1.54 16.72
C THR A 142 -35.69 -0.29 15.94
N ARG A 143 -35.36 0.92 16.42
CA ARG A 143 -35.66 2.17 15.70
C ARG A 143 -34.87 2.27 14.40
N VAL A 144 -33.60 1.86 14.42
CA VAL A 144 -32.74 1.82 13.23
C VAL A 144 -33.30 0.87 12.17
N GLU A 145 -33.62 -0.37 12.56
CA GLU A 145 -34.15 -1.38 11.64
C GLU A 145 -35.44 -0.91 10.95
N ARG A 146 -36.29 -0.16 11.65
CA ARG A 146 -37.51 0.43 11.08
C ARG A 146 -37.22 1.56 10.09
N ALA A 147 -36.17 2.36 10.33
CA ALA A 147 -35.77 3.43 9.42
C ALA A 147 -35.14 2.89 8.13
N GLU A 148 -34.46 1.74 8.19
CA GLU A 148 -33.84 1.08 7.02
C GLU A 148 -34.82 0.33 6.11
N ALA A 149 -36.08 0.15 6.53
CA ALA A 149 -37.10 -0.57 5.77
C ALA A 149 -37.59 0.23 4.54
N VAL A 150 -36.68 0.60 3.64
CA VAL A 150 -36.98 1.10 2.31
C VAL A 150 -37.19 -0.13 1.40
N PRO A 151 -38.26 -0.18 0.59
CA PRO A 151 -38.51 -1.34 -0.26
C PRO A 151 -37.39 -1.51 -1.28
N SER A 152 -36.72 -2.66 -1.24
CA SER A 152 -35.80 -3.08 -2.30
C SER A 152 -36.61 -3.33 -3.56
N VAL A 153 -36.43 -2.51 -4.59
CA VAL A 153 -37.01 -2.79 -5.91
C VAL A 153 -36.24 -3.98 -6.49
N PRO A 154 -36.91 -5.09 -6.87
CA PRO A 154 -36.23 -6.26 -7.42
C PRO A 154 -35.49 -5.88 -8.71
N ALA A 155 -34.22 -6.28 -8.80
CA ALA A 155 -33.43 -6.11 -10.01
C ALA A 155 -34.10 -6.85 -11.17
N VAL A 156 -34.42 -6.13 -12.25
CA VAL A 156 -34.98 -6.73 -13.45
C VAL A 156 -33.87 -7.52 -14.14
N ARG A 157 -33.97 -8.85 -14.15
CA ARG A 157 -33.08 -9.72 -14.94
C ARG A 157 -33.31 -9.43 -16.43
N ARG A 158 -32.38 -8.72 -17.06
CA ARG A 158 -32.26 -8.70 -18.52
C ARG A 158 -31.41 -9.89 -18.97
N ALA A 159 -31.88 -10.60 -19.99
CA ALA A 159 -31.07 -11.61 -20.66
C ALA A 159 -29.94 -10.89 -21.40
N ARG A 160 -28.68 -11.27 -21.09
CA ARG A 160 -27.51 -10.78 -21.84
C ARG A 160 -27.69 -11.18 -23.30
N THR A 161 -27.67 -10.20 -24.20
CA THR A 161 -27.56 -10.51 -25.61
C THR A 161 -26.14 -10.98 -25.89
N ARG A 162 -25.99 -12.10 -26.61
CA ARG A 162 -24.66 -12.52 -27.06
C ARG A 162 -24.16 -11.44 -28.03
N PRO A 163 -23.00 -10.81 -27.78
CA PRO A 163 -22.45 -9.84 -28.72
C PRO A 163 -22.36 -10.47 -30.11
N ALA A 164 -22.63 -9.69 -31.15
CA ALA A 164 -22.36 -10.15 -32.51
C ALA A 164 -20.88 -10.52 -32.59
N GLN A 165 -20.56 -11.65 -33.21
CA GLN A 165 -19.20 -12.16 -33.30
C GLN A 165 -18.37 -11.17 -34.13
N GLU A 166 -17.58 -10.33 -33.46
CA GLU A 166 -16.65 -9.44 -34.11
C GLU A 166 -15.45 -10.24 -34.60
N ALA A 167 -14.91 -9.85 -35.75
CA ALA A 167 -13.68 -10.46 -36.23
C ALA A 167 -12.57 -10.20 -35.18
N PRO A 168 -11.84 -11.23 -34.73
CA PRO A 168 -10.76 -11.03 -33.79
C PRO A 168 -9.76 -10.02 -34.39
N PRO A 169 -9.18 -9.13 -33.57
CA PRO A 169 -8.15 -8.23 -34.05
C PRO A 169 -7.01 -9.04 -34.69
N PRO A 170 -6.34 -8.51 -35.72
CA PRO A 170 -5.19 -9.19 -36.30
C PRO A 170 -4.18 -9.47 -35.19
N GLN A 171 -3.78 -10.74 -35.06
CA GLN A 171 -2.81 -11.13 -34.05
C GLN A 171 -1.48 -10.43 -34.37
N PRO A 172 -0.91 -9.66 -33.42
CA PRO A 172 0.38 -9.03 -33.64
C PRO A 172 1.46 -10.10 -33.88
N ASP A 173 2.48 -9.74 -34.65
CA ASP A 173 3.68 -10.55 -34.79
C ASP A 173 4.47 -10.46 -33.47
N LEU A 174 4.59 -11.57 -32.75
CA LEU A 174 5.15 -11.64 -31.40
C LEU A 174 6.34 -12.59 -31.34
N GLU A 175 7.44 -12.11 -30.77
CA GLU A 175 8.60 -12.94 -30.41
C GLU A 175 8.25 -13.82 -29.19
N PHE A 176 8.65 -15.10 -29.20
CA PHE A 176 8.45 -16.04 -28.09
C PHE A 176 6.98 -16.21 -27.65
N PHE A 177 6.05 -16.29 -28.61
CA PHE A 177 4.64 -16.51 -28.30
C PHE A 177 4.40 -17.84 -27.58
N ASN A 178 3.80 -17.78 -26.38
CA ASN A 178 3.57 -18.93 -25.50
C ASN A 178 2.12 -19.47 -25.52
N GLY A 179 1.30 -19.01 -26.47
CA GLY A 179 -0.12 -19.37 -26.57
C GLY A 179 -1.06 -18.33 -25.97
N LEU A 180 -0.58 -17.49 -25.04
CA LEU A 180 -1.34 -16.39 -24.43
C LEU A 180 -0.67 -15.03 -24.62
N GLY A 181 0.64 -14.99 -24.88
CA GLY A 181 1.35 -13.73 -25.10
C GLY A 181 2.79 -13.91 -25.56
N GLY A 182 3.44 -12.80 -25.88
CA GLY A 182 4.83 -12.75 -26.35
C GLY A 182 5.36 -11.32 -26.41
N PHE A 183 6.64 -11.16 -26.75
CA PHE A 183 7.28 -9.85 -26.82
C PHE A 183 6.99 -9.16 -28.16
N ALA A 184 6.79 -7.86 -28.11
CA ALA A 184 6.62 -7.01 -29.28
C ALA A 184 7.58 -5.82 -29.24
N ALA A 185 7.70 -5.15 -30.39
CA ALA A 185 8.46 -3.91 -30.54
C ALA A 185 9.88 -4.02 -29.96
N ASP A 186 10.62 -5.08 -30.31
CA ASP A 186 12.00 -5.29 -29.84
C ASP A 186 12.11 -5.35 -28.29
N GLY A 187 11.14 -6.04 -27.66
CA GLY A 187 11.10 -6.24 -26.20
C GLY A 187 10.56 -5.07 -25.39
N ARG A 188 10.11 -3.99 -26.04
CA ARG A 188 9.53 -2.82 -25.37
C ARG A 188 8.16 -3.10 -24.78
N GLU A 189 7.45 -4.07 -25.32
CA GLU A 189 6.15 -4.51 -24.82
C GLU A 189 6.12 -6.02 -24.64
N TYR A 190 5.44 -6.47 -23.60
CA TYR A 190 4.92 -7.82 -23.51
C TYR A 190 3.42 -7.77 -23.77
N VAL A 191 2.98 -8.53 -24.76
CA VAL A 191 1.61 -8.48 -25.29
C VAL A 191 0.87 -9.75 -24.92
N THR A 192 -0.25 -9.61 -24.24
CA THR A 192 -1.17 -10.69 -23.86
C THR A 192 -2.42 -10.64 -24.71
N VAL A 193 -2.87 -11.80 -25.19
CA VAL A 193 -4.09 -12.00 -25.98
C VAL A 193 -5.01 -12.93 -25.19
N LEU A 194 -6.16 -12.42 -24.76
CA LEU A 194 -7.18 -13.19 -24.05
C LEU A 194 -8.42 -13.36 -24.94
N GLY A 195 -8.52 -14.50 -25.63
CA GLY A 195 -9.71 -14.89 -26.40
C GLY A 195 -10.79 -15.60 -25.56
N GLU A 196 -11.72 -16.26 -26.24
CA GLU A 196 -12.85 -16.95 -25.61
C GLU A 196 -12.38 -18.06 -24.64
N GLY A 197 -12.86 -17.99 -23.39
CA GLY A 197 -12.51 -18.93 -22.33
C GLY A 197 -11.04 -18.93 -21.87
N GLN A 198 -10.22 -18.02 -22.40
CA GLN A 198 -8.79 -17.95 -22.05
C GLN A 198 -8.55 -17.03 -20.85
N TRP A 199 -7.77 -17.54 -19.91
CA TRP A 199 -7.23 -16.81 -18.76
C TRP A 199 -5.74 -17.13 -18.63
N THR A 200 -4.97 -16.20 -18.09
CA THR A 200 -3.59 -16.48 -17.65
C THR A 200 -3.61 -17.44 -16.46
N PRO A 201 -2.56 -18.24 -16.26
CA PRO A 201 -2.48 -19.18 -15.13
C PRO A 201 -2.38 -18.48 -13.77
N ALA A 202 -1.94 -17.22 -13.78
CA ALA A 202 -1.94 -16.28 -12.66
C ALA A 202 -1.96 -14.85 -13.25
N PRO A 203 -2.40 -13.83 -12.51
CA PRO A 203 -2.35 -12.45 -12.99
C PRO A 203 -0.93 -12.05 -13.43
N TRP A 204 -0.79 -11.72 -14.71
CA TRP A 204 0.42 -11.17 -15.31
C TRP A 204 0.34 -9.67 -15.16
N VAL A 205 1.14 -9.13 -14.23
CA VAL A 205 1.06 -7.72 -13.85
C VAL A 205 2.18 -6.88 -14.44
N ASN A 206 1.88 -5.60 -14.63
CA ASN A 206 2.87 -4.53 -14.72
C ASN A 206 2.82 -3.67 -13.45
N VAL A 207 3.97 -3.18 -13.02
CA VAL A 207 4.11 -2.19 -11.95
C VAL A 207 4.63 -0.92 -12.58
N VAL A 208 3.80 0.13 -12.57
CA VAL A 208 4.12 1.43 -13.13
C VAL A 208 4.26 2.42 -11.99
N ALA A 209 5.46 2.95 -11.78
CA ALA A 209 5.74 3.83 -10.66
C ALA A 209 6.74 4.93 -11.03
N ASN A 210 6.64 6.03 -10.28
CA ASN A 210 7.71 7.00 -10.06
C ASN A 210 8.11 6.95 -8.57
N PRO A 211 9.09 7.74 -8.10
CA PRO A 211 9.57 7.66 -6.72
C PRO A 211 8.50 7.85 -5.63
N SER A 212 7.40 8.56 -5.95
CA SER A 212 6.39 8.97 -4.98
C SER A 212 4.98 8.41 -5.25
N PHE A 213 4.76 7.68 -6.33
CA PHE A 213 3.42 7.27 -6.75
C PHE A 213 3.50 6.08 -7.71
N GLY A 214 2.49 5.22 -7.70
CA GLY A 214 2.40 4.17 -8.70
C GLY A 214 1.09 3.40 -8.68
N PHE A 215 0.96 2.51 -9.64
CA PHE A 215 -0.09 1.52 -9.70
C PHE A 215 0.45 0.17 -10.20
N GLN A 216 -0.26 -0.87 -9.82
CA GLN A 216 -0.14 -2.21 -10.39
C GLN A 216 -1.37 -2.45 -11.25
N VAL A 217 -1.18 -3.09 -12.40
CA VAL A 217 -2.30 -3.54 -13.23
C VAL A 217 -2.01 -4.92 -13.82
N SER A 218 -2.98 -5.82 -13.79
CA SER A 218 -2.92 -7.13 -14.45
C SER A 218 -3.34 -7.05 -15.92
N GLU A 219 -3.16 -8.15 -16.65
CA GLU A 219 -3.70 -8.29 -18.00
C GLU A 219 -5.24 -8.24 -18.03
N SER A 220 -5.88 -8.58 -16.91
CA SER A 220 -7.33 -8.55 -16.77
C SER A 220 -7.86 -7.17 -16.38
N GLY A 221 -6.98 -6.23 -16.01
CA GLY A 221 -7.33 -4.88 -15.55
C GLY A 221 -7.56 -4.78 -14.04
N GLY A 222 -7.27 -5.85 -13.29
CA GLY A 222 -7.18 -5.82 -11.83
C GLY A 222 -5.94 -5.09 -11.33
N GLY A 223 -5.83 -4.89 -10.02
CA GLY A 223 -4.72 -4.19 -9.37
C GLY A 223 -5.14 -2.98 -8.56
N TYR A 224 -4.16 -2.16 -8.18
CA TYR A 224 -4.34 -1.09 -7.19
C TYR A 224 -3.38 0.08 -7.40
N THR A 225 -3.71 1.22 -6.79
CA THR A 225 -2.98 2.49 -6.89
C THR A 225 -2.58 2.98 -5.50
N TRP A 226 -1.40 3.58 -5.35
CA TRP A 226 -0.89 4.12 -4.09
C TRP A 226 -0.17 5.46 -4.26
N SER A 227 0.04 6.15 -3.14
CA SER A 227 0.79 7.40 -3.08
C SER A 227 1.78 7.34 -1.92
N VAL A 228 3.05 7.66 -2.17
CA VAL A 228 4.21 7.64 -1.26
C VAL A 228 4.60 6.24 -0.75
N ASN A 229 3.63 5.46 -0.28
CA ASN A 229 3.85 4.14 0.31
C ASN A 229 2.77 3.16 -0.17
N SER A 230 3.22 2.09 -0.84
CA SER A 230 2.36 1.08 -1.48
C SER A 230 1.64 0.14 -0.50
N ARG A 231 1.97 0.22 0.79
CA ARG A 231 1.30 -0.50 1.87
C ARG A 231 0.50 0.42 2.75
N GLU A 232 1.14 1.44 3.32
CA GLU A 232 0.53 2.28 4.36
C GLU A 232 -0.43 3.35 3.81
N ASN A 233 -0.36 3.66 2.51
CA ASN A 233 -1.20 4.69 1.88
C ASN A 233 -1.70 4.26 0.50
N GLN A 234 -2.44 3.16 0.47
CA GLN A 234 -3.16 2.71 -0.71
C GLN A 234 -4.33 3.66 -1.02
N LEU A 235 -4.50 4.02 -2.28
CA LEU A 235 -5.67 4.79 -2.73
C LEU A 235 -6.83 3.87 -3.07
N THR A 236 -6.53 2.73 -3.69
CA THR A 236 -7.47 1.67 -4.08
C THR A 236 -7.01 0.33 -3.50
N PRO A 237 -7.92 -0.66 -3.32
CA PRO A 237 -7.61 -1.88 -2.60
C PRO A 237 -6.61 -2.76 -3.34
N TRP A 238 -5.57 -3.20 -2.64
CA TRP A 238 -4.71 -4.29 -3.09
C TRP A 238 -5.35 -5.66 -2.78
N SER A 239 -5.18 -6.61 -3.69
CA SER A 239 -5.57 -8.00 -3.54
C SER A 239 -4.46 -8.89 -4.05
N ASN A 240 -4.16 -9.96 -3.30
CA ASN A 240 -3.35 -11.10 -3.74
C ASN A 240 -4.15 -12.40 -3.62
N ASP A 241 -5.48 -12.30 -3.69
CA ASP A 241 -6.37 -13.44 -3.60
C ASP A 241 -5.99 -14.50 -4.67
N PRO A 242 -5.83 -15.78 -4.28
CA PRO A 242 -5.36 -16.81 -5.20
C PRO A 242 -6.42 -17.24 -6.23
N VAL A 243 -7.66 -16.78 -6.09
CA VAL A 243 -8.81 -17.13 -6.93
C VAL A 243 -9.25 -15.94 -7.80
N CYS A 244 -9.18 -14.72 -7.26
CA CYS A 244 -9.75 -13.52 -7.87
C CYS A 244 -8.72 -12.39 -8.05
N ASP A 245 -8.91 -11.59 -9.10
CA ASP A 245 -8.13 -10.37 -9.35
C ASP A 245 -9.05 -9.12 -9.44
N PRO A 246 -9.68 -8.72 -8.32
CA PRO A 246 -10.67 -7.64 -8.33
C PRO A 246 -10.02 -6.28 -8.62
N PRO A 247 -10.57 -5.47 -9.56
CA PRO A 247 -10.07 -4.13 -9.83
C PRO A 247 -10.47 -3.14 -8.73
N GLY A 248 -9.51 -2.36 -8.22
CA GLY A 248 -9.77 -1.25 -7.29
C GLY A 248 -10.26 0.04 -7.96
N ASP A 249 -10.02 0.20 -9.25
CA ASP A 249 -10.54 1.27 -10.11
C ASP A 249 -10.87 0.74 -11.51
N THR A 250 -11.90 1.28 -12.15
CA THR A 250 -12.36 0.80 -13.48
C THR A 250 -13.15 1.85 -14.27
N LEU A 251 -13.26 1.64 -15.58
CA LEU A 251 -14.08 2.43 -16.50
C LEU A 251 -15.19 1.55 -17.09
N TYR A 252 -16.44 1.94 -16.86
CA TYR A 252 -17.60 1.31 -17.48
C TYR A 252 -18.05 2.10 -18.71
N ILE A 253 -18.46 1.39 -19.74
CA ILE A 253 -19.14 1.91 -20.93
C ILE A 253 -20.55 1.35 -20.94
N ARG A 254 -21.53 2.25 -20.99
CA ARG A 254 -22.94 1.87 -21.11
C ARG A 254 -23.53 2.47 -22.37
N ASP A 255 -24.20 1.65 -23.16
CA ASP A 255 -25.03 2.14 -24.26
C ASP A 255 -26.37 2.62 -23.71
N GLU A 256 -26.69 3.90 -23.90
CA GLU A 256 -27.88 4.51 -23.31
C GLU A 256 -29.20 4.11 -24.00
N GLU A 257 -29.13 3.53 -25.19
CA GLU A 257 -30.31 3.05 -25.93
C GLU A 257 -30.66 1.62 -25.55
N SER A 258 -29.65 0.73 -25.52
CA SER A 258 -29.85 -0.70 -25.21
C SER A 258 -29.75 -1.01 -23.71
N GLY A 259 -28.95 -0.24 -22.98
CA GLY A 259 -28.60 -0.50 -21.58
C GLY A 259 -27.51 -1.56 -21.39
N GLU A 260 -26.87 -2.04 -22.46
CA GLU A 260 -25.72 -2.94 -22.37
C GLU A 260 -24.53 -2.25 -21.69
N LEU A 261 -23.77 -3.01 -20.91
CA LEU A 261 -22.70 -2.53 -20.03
C LEU A 261 -21.46 -3.40 -20.21
N TRP A 262 -20.33 -2.78 -20.57
CA TRP A 262 -19.03 -3.43 -20.74
C TRP A 262 -17.90 -2.46 -20.39
N GLY A 263 -16.64 -2.85 -20.62
CA GLY A 263 -15.47 -2.02 -20.34
C GLY A 263 -14.30 -2.30 -21.28
N PRO A 264 -13.20 -1.53 -21.16
CA PRO A 264 -11.99 -1.73 -21.96
C PRO A 264 -11.13 -2.91 -21.47
N THR A 265 -11.36 -3.40 -20.26
CA THR A 265 -10.59 -4.46 -19.58
C THR A 265 -11.45 -5.72 -19.41
N ALA A 266 -10.81 -6.88 -19.20
CA ALA A 266 -11.51 -8.15 -19.02
C ALA A 266 -12.30 -8.21 -17.70
N LEU A 267 -11.83 -7.52 -16.67
CA LEU A 267 -12.51 -7.33 -15.39
C LEU A 267 -12.91 -5.86 -15.20
N PRO A 268 -14.01 -5.58 -14.49
CA PRO A 268 -14.86 -6.55 -13.78
C PRO A 268 -15.87 -7.28 -14.68
N ILE A 269 -16.13 -6.81 -15.90
CA ILE A 269 -17.12 -7.39 -16.81
C ILE A 269 -16.43 -8.11 -17.97
N ARG A 270 -16.30 -9.44 -17.84
CA ARG A 270 -15.78 -10.29 -18.93
C ARG A 270 -16.85 -10.52 -19.98
N GLU A 271 -16.52 -10.21 -21.23
CA GLU A 271 -17.30 -10.63 -22.40
C GLU A 271 -16.65 -11.87 -23.02
N GLU A 272 -17.23 -13.04 -22.75
CA GLU A 272 -16.63 -14.34 -23.11
C GLU A 272 -16.34 -14.50 -24.60
N ALA A 273 -17.16 -13.90 -25.47
CA ALA A 273 -16.99 -14.01 -26.93
C ALA A 273 -16.03 -12.97 -27.52
N SER A 274 -15.42 -12.10 -26.69
CA SER A 274 -14.55 -11.02 -27.12
C SER A 274 -13.07 -11.36 -26.94
N THR A 275 -12.23 -10.75 -27.77
CA THR A 275 -10.77 -10.82 -27.63
C THR A 275 -10.25 -9.53 -27.01
N TYR A 276 -9.43 -9.66 -25.97
CA TYR A 276 -8.75 -8.55 -25.32
C TYR A 276 -7.27 -8.60 -25.67
N LEU A 277 -6.72 -7.47 -26.08
CA LEU A 277 -5.30 -7.32 -26.35
C LEU A 277 -4.70 -6.36 -25.33
N VAL A 278 -3.68 -6.83 -24.62
CA VAL A 278 -3.07 -6.11 -23.50
C VAL A 278 -1.60 -5.94 -23.77
N ARG A 279 -1.08 -4.74 -23.56
CA ARG A 279 0.34 -4.41 -23.74
C ARG A 279 0.87 -3.85 -22.44
N HIS A 280 1.77 -4.57 -21.80
CA HIS A 280 2.56 -4.01 -20.72
C HIS A 280 3.86 -3.48 -21.32
N GLY A 281 4.13 -2.19 -21.12
CA GLY A 281 5.38 -1.54 -21.50
C GLY A 281 6.05 -0.91 -20.30
N GLN A 282 7.26 -0.37 -20.49
CA GLN A 282 7.97 0.30 -19.41
C GLN A 282 7.33 1.66 -19.11
N GLY A 283 6.71 1.79 -17.94
CA GLY A 283 6.02 3.00 -17.50
C GLY A 283 4.57 3.17 -17.96
N TYR A 284 3.99 2.19 -18.66
CA TYR A 284 2.58 2.24 -19.07
C TYR A 284 1.98 0.84 -19.30
N SER A 285 0.65 0.76 -19.34
CA SER A 285 -0.07 -0.40 -19.89
C SER A 285 -1.19 0.05 -20.81
N ARG A 286 -1.49 -0.72 -21.85
CA ARG A 286 -2.54 -0.43 -22.83
C ARG A 286 -3.47 -1.62 -23.00
N PHE A 287 -4.76 -1.35 -23.08
CA PHE A 287 -5.81 -2.34 -23.29
C PHE A 287 -6.60 -1.97 -24.54
N GLU A 288 -6.76 -2.93 -25.44
CA GLU A 288 -7.53 -2.78 -26.66
C GLU A 288 -8.66 -3.82 -26.65
N HIS A 289 -9.88 -3.35 -26.80
CA HIS A 289 -11.08 -4.18 -26.78
C HIS A 289 -12.13 -3.58 -27.71
N THR A 290 -12.75 -4.41 -28.55
CA THR A 290 -13.88 -3.99 -29.38
C THR A 290 -15.09 -4.81 -29.00
N SER A 291 -16.22 -4.14 -28.77
CA SER A 291 -17.49 -4.78 -28.47
C SER A 291 -18.64 -3.91 -28.93
N HIS A 292 -19.74 -4.53 -29.35
CA HIS A 292 -20.94 -3.88 -29.87
C HIS A 292 -20.67 -2.83 -30.97
N GLY A 293 -19.66 -3.03 -31.81
CA GLY A 293 -19.22 -2.07 -32.83
C GLY A 293 -18.58 -0.80 -32.25
N ILE A 294 -18.08 -0.84 -31.02
CA ILE A 294 -17.34 0.23 -30.36
C ILE A 294 -15.93 -0.27 -30.06
N ALA A 295 -14.91 0.36 -30.64
CA ALA A 295 -13.52 0.08 -30.30
C ALA A 295 -13.07 0.97 -29.14
N LEU A 296 -12.45 0.34 -28.15
CA LEU A 296 -11.91 0.94 -26.94
C LEU A 296 -10.40 0.75 -26.91
N ASP A 297 -9.69 1.85 -26.63
CA ASP A 297 -8.25 1.87 -26.45
C ASP A 297 -7.93 2.62 -25.17
N LEU A 298 -7.58 1.89 -24.12
CA LEU A 298 -7.27 2.43 -22.81
C LEU A 298 -5.76 2.41 -22.58
N LEU A 299 -5.15 3.58 -22.51
CA LEU A 299 -3.78 3.76 -22.04
C LEU A 299 -3.77 4.15 -20.56
N GLN A 300 -2.96 3.48 -19.75
CA GLN A 300 -2.71 3.81 -18.35
C GLN A 300 -1.22 4.12 -18.16
N LEU A 301 -0.88 5.25 -17.55
CA LEU A 301 0.51 5.64 -17.28
C LEU A 301 0.64 6.52 -16.03
N VAL A 302 1.87 6.61 -15.50
CA VAL A 302 2.24 7.57 -14.45
C VAL A 302 3.29 8.54 -15.04
N PRO A 303 3.08 9.86 -14.97
CA PRO A 303 4.09 10.84 -15.35
C PRO A 303 5.36 10.70 -14.49
N PRO A 304 6.52 11.13 -14.99
CA PRO A 304 7.79 10.86 -14.30
C PRO A 304 7.91 11.45 -12.89
N GLU A 305 7.20 12.54 -12.59
CA GLU A 305 7.35 13.28 -11.32
C GLU A 305 6.03 13.47 -10.55
N ASP A 306 4.89 13.50 -11.23
CA ASP A 306 3.62 13.87 -10.61
C ASP A 306 2.88 12.65 -10.02
N PRO A 307 2.25 12.76 -8.84
CA PRO A 307 1.56 11.66 -8.17
C PRO A 307 0.14 11.43 -8.72
N VAL A 308 0.05 11.08 -10.01
CA VAL A 308 -1.20 10.87 -10.72
C VAL A 308 -1.11 9.69 -11.69
N LYS A 309 -2.09 8.79 -11.59
CA LYS A 309 -2.41 7.79 -12.59
C LYS A 309 -3.29 8.45 -13.65
N ILE A 310 -2.86 8.39 -14.90
CA ILE A 310 -3.61 8.91 -16.05
C ILE A 310 -4.17 7.73 -16.84
N LEU A 311 -5.49 7.70 -16.99
CA LEU A 311 -6.20 6.76 -17.84
C LEU A 311 -6.76 7.55 -19.03
N ARG A 312 -6.25 7.28 -20.23
CA ARG A 312 -6.75 7.86 -21.48
C ARG A 312 -7.50 6.79 -22.26
N LEU A 313 -8.81 6.95 -22.38
CA LEU A 313 -9.68 6.07 -23.16
C LEU A 313 -10.05 6.74 -24.49
N VAL A 314 -9.63 6.15 -25.59
CA VAL A 314 -10.15 6.49 -26.93
C VAL A 314 -11.32 5.56 -27.24
N ILE A 315 -12.44 6.15 -27.65
CA ILE A 315 -13.67 5.46 -28.02
C ILE A 315 -13.95 5.76 -29.48
N GLU A 316 -14.01 4.72 -30.32
CA GLU A 316 -14.33 4.84 -31.75
C GLU A 316 -15.61 4.08 -32.08
N ASN A 317 -16.55 4.77 -32.72
CA ASN A 317 -17.80 4.16 -33.17
C ASN A 317 -17.66 3.52 -34.55
N ARG A 318 -17.54 2.18 -34.56
CA ARG A 318 -17.45 1.34 -35.77
C ARG A 318 -18.78 0.68 -36.15
N SER A 319 -19.87 0.99 -35.44
CA SER A 319 -21.17 0.30 -35.59
C SER A 319 -21.98 0.72 -36.82
N GLY A 320 -21.54 1.74 -37.57
CA GLY A 320 -22.25 2.26 -38.75
C GLY A 320 -23.49 3.13 -38.44
N ARG A 321 -23.88 3.27 -37.17
CA ARG A 321 -24.99 4.13 -36.70
C ARG A 321 -24.52 5.09 -35.61
N ALA A 322 -25.28 6.16 -35.35
CA ALA A 322 -25.00 7.03 -34.22
C ALA A 322 -25.17 6.26 -32.89
N ARG A 323 -24.36 6.62 -31.89
CA ARG A 323 -24.35 5.98 -30.57
C ARG A 323 -24.34 7.03 -29.47
N ARG A 324 -25.21 6.84 -28.48
CA ARG A 324 -25.22 7.59 -27.23
C ARG A 324 -24.73 6.68 -26.12
N LEU A 325 -23.55 6.98 -25.59
CA LEU A 325 -22.89 6.21 -24.56
C LEU A 325 -22.77 7.05 -23.28
N SER A 326 -22.69 6.38 -22.13
CA SER A 326 -22.13 6.97 -20.92
C SER A 326 -20.84 6.24 -20.54
N VAL A 327 -19.89 7.02 -20.03
CA VAL A 327 -18.64 6.51 -19.46
C VAL A 327 -18.66 6.81 -17.98
N THR A 328 -18.51 5.79 -17.16
CA THR A 328 -18.47 5.92 -15.70
C THR A 328 -17.13 5.43 -15.17
N ALA A 329 -16.35 6.33 -14.59
CA ALA A 329 -15.17 5.96 -13.81
C ALA A 329 -15.59 5.61 -12.38
N TYR A 330 -15.05 4.51 -11.85
CA TYR A 330 -15.28 4.05 -10.49
C TYR A 330 -13.95 3.85 -9.76
N VAL A 331 -13.92 4.25 -8.50
CA VAL A 331 -12.79 4.09 -7.57
C VAL A 331 -13.31 3.59 -6.23
N GLU A 332 -12.78 2.48 -5.73
CA GLU A 332 -13.01 2.03 -4.36
C GLU A 332 -11.96 2.64 -3.42
N TRP A 333 -12.34 3.67 -2.65
CA TRP A 333 -11.41 4.38 -1.78
C TRP A 333 -10.95 3.52 -0.60
N VAL A 334 -9.64 3.42 -0.42
CA VAL A 334 -8.98 2.89 0.79
C VAL A 334 -8.45 4.04 1.63
N LEU A 335 -7.46 4.79 1.14
CA LEU A 335 -6.77 5.87 1.87
C LEU A 335 -6.17 5.40 3.21
N GLY A 336 -5.38 4.33 3.15
CA GLY A 336 -4.72 3.69 4.29
C GLY A 336 -4.20 2.29 3.93
N ALA A 337 -3.86 1.49 4.94
CA ALA A 337 -3.38 0.12 4.74
C ALA A 337 -4.48 -0.92 4.50
N SER A 338 -5.71 -0.66 4.96
CA SER A 338 -6.84 -1.57 4.77
C SER A 338 -8.16 -0.81 4.77
N ARG A 339 -9.04 -1.19 3.84
CA ARG A 339 -10.36 -0.58 3.68
C ARG A 339 -11.24 -0.76 4.92
N SER A 340 -11.19 -1.94 5.56
CA SER A 340 -12.06 -2.24 6.71
C SER A 340 -11.82 -1.29 7.89
N VAL A 341 -10.58 -0.81 8.02
CA VAL A 341 -10.16 0.17 9.01
C VAL A 341 -10.47 1.58 8.53
N SER A 342 -10.10 1.93 7.31
CA SER A 342 -10.13 3.32 6.81
C SER A 342 -11.50 3.83 6.37
N SER A 343 -12.36 2.97 5.78
CA SER A 343 -13.61 3.38 5.13
C SER A 343 -14.55 4.27 5.97
N PRO A 344 -14.71 4.07 7.29
CA PRO A 344 -15.59 4.91 8.10
C PRO A 344 -15.07 6.33 8.31
N HIS A 345 -13.77 6.55 8.09
CA HIS A 345 -13.11 7.83 8.32
C HIS A 345 -12.87 8.58 7.00
N VAL A 346 -13.16 7.94 5.85
CA VAL A 346 -13.09 8.58 4.55
C VAL A 346 -14.23 9.58 4.39
N VAL A 347 -13.87 10.80 3.98
CA VAL A 347 -14.80 11.87 3.66
C VAL A 347 -14.61 12.25 2.20
N THR A 348 -15.70 12.29 1.45
CA THR A 348 -15.71 12.75 0.05
C THR A 348 -16.33 14.12 -0.09
N GLU A 349 -15.86 14.89 -1.06
CA GLU A 349 -16.41 16.21 -1.43
C GLU A 349 -16.19 16.47 -2.93
N ILE A 350 -16.98 17.37 -3.52
CA ILE A 350 -16.69 17.91 -4.85
C ILE A 350 -15.99 19.25 -4.66
N ASP A 351 -14.79 19.39 -5.21
CA ASP A 351 -14.06 20.63 -5.17
C ASP A 351 -14.75 21.70 -6.02
N ALA A 352 -15.13 22.83 -5.42
CA ALA A 352 -15.79 23.92 -6.14
C ALA A 352 -14.87 24.58 -7.19
N GLY A 353 -13.54 24.53 -7.01
CA GLY A 353 -12.57 25.18 -7.91
C GLY A 353 -12.31 24.38 -9.20
N SER A 354 -12.14 23.06 -9.08
CA SER A 354 -11.82 22.18 -10.21
C SER A 354 -12.99 21.31 -10.68
N GLY A 355 -13.98 21.03 -9.82
CA GLY A 355 -15.02 20.04 -10.06
C GLY A 355 -14.58 18.58 -9.83
N ALA A 356 -13.34 18.36 -9.40
CA ALA A 356 -12.84 17.01 -9.08
C ALA A 356 -13.50 16.47 -7.79
N LEU A 357 -13.68 15.15 -7.71
CA LEU A 357 -14.07 14.49 -6.48
C LEU A 357 -12.83 14.31 -5.61
N LEU A 358 -12.86 14.89 -4.42
CA LEU A 358 -11.81 14.75 -3.42
C LEU A 358 -12.21 13.70 -2.39
N ALA A 359 -11.21 12.98 -1.87
CA ALA A 359 -11.36 12.05 -0.78
C ALA A 359 -10.21 12.22 0.23
N ARG A 360 -10.53 12.19 1.53
CA ARG A 360 -9.57 12.35 2.62
C ARG A 360 -9.83 11.35 3.72
N ASN A 361 -8.78 10.94 4.40
CA ASN A 361 -8.89 10.13 5.62
C ASN A 361 -8.06 10.78 6.74
N PRO A 362 -8.67 11.60 7.62
CA PRO A 362 -8.00 12.18 8.78
C PRO A 362 -7.47 11.14 9.79
N TRP A 363 -7.88 9.87 9.65
CA TRP A 363 -7.42 8.76 10.47
C TRP A 363 -6.15 8.08 9.94
N ASN A 364 -5.70 8.44 8.73
CA ASN A 364 -4.55 7.80 8.08
C ASN A 364 -3.20 8.35 8.56
N GLY A 365 -2.96 8.34 9.89
CA GLY A 365 -1.69 8.68 10.52
C GLY A 365 -0.90 9.81 9.83
N GLU A 366 0.28 9.47 9.33
CA GLU A 366 1.24 10.37 8.67
C GLU A 366 0.73 10.97 7.35
N PHE A 367 -0.31 10.38 6.77
CA PHE A 367 -0.94 10.80 5.52
C PHE A 367 -2.27 11.54 5.74
N ALA A 368 -2.67 11.80 6.99
CA ALA A 368 -3.98 12.38 7.34
C ALA A 368 -4.27 13.73 6.65
N GLY A 369 -3.22 14.52 6.37
CA GLY A 369 -3.34 15.81 5.68
C GLY A 369 -3.50 15.71 4.16
N ARG A 370 -3.23 14.56 3.56
CA ARG A 370 -3.20 14.40 2.10
C ARG A 370 -4.61 14.32 1.50
N VAL A 371 -4.72 14.72 0.24
CA VAL A 371 -5.98 14.83 -0.50
C VAL A 371 -5.93 13.95 -1.73
N ALA A 372 -6.69 12.86 -1.72
CA ALA A 372 -6.85 12.03 -2.91
C ALA A 372 -7.90 12.65 -3.83
N PHE A 373 -7.80 12.40 -5.12
CA PHE A 373 -8.72 12.94 -6.10
C PHE A 373 -9.02 11.97 -7.24
N ALA A 374 -10.23 12.10 -7.76
CA ALA A 374 -10.72 11.47 -8.97
C ALA A 374 -11.30 12.56 -9.89
N ASP A 375 -10.92 12.58 -11.17
CA ASP A 375 -11.42 13.56 -12.14
C ASP A 375 -11.64 12.93 -13.52
N LEU A 376 -12.81 13.14 -14.14
CA LEU A 376 -13.15 12.62 -15.47
C LEU A 376 -12.87 13.66 -16.56
N GLY A 377 -11.70 14.30 -16.49
CA GLY A 377 -11.26 15.33 -17.44
C GLY A 377 -12.15 16.59 -17.40
N GLY A 378 -12.81 16.85 -16.27
CA GLY A 378 -13.81 17.92 -16.13
C GLY A 378 -15.10 17.69 -16.93
N ARG A 379 -15.34 16.47 -17.42
CA ARG A 379 -16.54 16.11 -18.19
C ARG A 379 -17.63 15.47 -17.34
N GLN A 380 -17.36 15.18 -16.06
CA GLN A 380 -18.33 14.58 -15.16
C GLN A 380 -19.58 15.46 -15.01
N THR A 381 -20.74 14.87 -15.28
CA THR A 381 -22.06 15.52 -15.15
C THR A 381 -22.91 14.90 -14.04
N ALA A 382 -22.54 13.72 -13.57
CA ALA A 382 -23.17 13.05 -12.43
C ALA A 382 -22.09 12.31 -11.62
N TRP A 383 -22.30 12.18 -10.32
CA TRP A 383 -21.37 11.51 -9.43
C TRP A 383 -22.05 10.92 -8.19
N THR A 384 -21.37 10.00 -7.52
CA THR A 384 -21.67 9.62 -6.15
C THR A 384 -20.39 9.22 -5.42
N GLY A 385 -20.34 9.54 -4.12
CA GLY A 385 -19.36 9.07 -3.16
C GLY A 385 -19.85 7.89 -2.33
N ASP A 386 -21.04 7.34 -2.64
CA ASP A 386 -21.70 6.26 -1.90
C ASP A 386 -21.68 4.95 -2.71
N ARG A 387 -20.81 4.03 -2.30
CA ARG A 387 -20.65 2.70 -2.89
C ARG A 387 -21.91 1.85 -2.75
N THR A 388 -22.69 2.04 -1.68
CA THR A 388 -23.96 1.32 -1.50
C THR A 388 -24.98 1.77 -2.54
N GLU A 389 -24.99 3.04 -2.92
CA GLU A 389 -25.81 3.54 -4.03
C GLU A 389 -25.36 2.93 -5.37
N PHE A 390 -24.05 2.97 -5.62
CA PHE A 390 -23.46 2.57 -6.90
C PHE A 390 -23.59 1.06 -7.16
N LEU A 391 -23.10 0.23 -6.23
CA LEU A 391 -23.13 -1.22 -6.36
C LEU A 391 -24.47 -1.80 -5.94
N GLY A 392 -25.17 -1.17 -4.99
CA GLY A 392 -26.30 -1.77 -4.28
C GLY A 392 -25.85 -2.54 -3.04
N ARG A 393 -26.79 -2.81 -2.12
CA ARG A 393 -26.55 -3.66 -0.95
C ARG A 393 -26.19 -5.07 -1.43
N ASN A 394 -25.01 -5.56 -1.05
CA ASN A 394 -24.43 -6.83 -1.51
C ASN A 394 -24.21 -6.91 -3.03
N GLY A 395 -24.10 -5.76 -3.71
CA GLY A 395 -23.79 -5.71 -5.13
C GLY A 395 -22.32 -5.93 -5.44
N THR A 396 -22.02 -6.13 -6.71
CA THR A 396 -20.71 -6.50 -7.24
C THR A 396 -20.27 -5.57 -8.36
N LEU A 397 -18.97 -5.50 -8.63
CA LEU A 397 -18.40 -4.62 -9.65
C LEU A 397 -18.80 -5.04 -11.08
N ASP A 398 -19.07 -6.31 -11.32
CA ASP A 398 -19.54 -6.79 -12.62
C ASP A 398 -21.01 -6.42 -12.89
N ARG A 399 -21.76 -6.06 -11.85
CA ARG A 399 -23.19 -5.73 -11.91
C ARG A 399 -23.57 -4.54 -11.01
N PRO A 400 -23.04 -3.33 -11.28
CA PRO A 400 -23.32 -2.16 -10.47
C PRO A 400 -24.78 -1.73 -10.63
N ALA A 401 -25.54 -1.79 -9.54
CA ALA A 401 -26.99 -1.58 -9.56
C ALA A 401 -27.39 -0.19 -10.09
N ALA A 402 -26.57 0.85 -9.89
CA ALA A 402 -26.83 2.18 -10.45
C ALA A 402 -26.80 2.21 -11.98
N LEU A 403 -25.88 1.47 -12.61
CA LEU A 403 -25.76 1.42 -14.07
C LEU A 403 -26.80 0.49 -14.70
N GLU A 404 -27.19 -0.59 -14.01
CA GLU A 404 -28.30 -1.45 -14.46
C GLU A 404 -29.64 -0.69 -14.49
N ARG A 405 -29.91 0.12 -13.46
CA ARG A 405 -31.14 0.94 -13.38
C ARG A 405 -31.18 2.06 -14.41
N GLY A 406 -30.02 2.55 -14.86
CA GLY A 406 -29.93 3.72 -15.74
C GLY A 406 -30.38 5.03 -15.07
N THR A 407 -30.42 5.07 -13.74
CA THR A 407 -30.77 6.28 -12.97
C THR A 407 -29.56 7.19 -12.83
N ALA A 408 -29.77 8.51 -12.88
CA ALA A 408 -28.71 9.47 -12.59
C ALA A 408 -28.15 9.25 -11.18
N LEU A 409 -26.83 9.37 -11.04
CA LEU A 409 -26.17 9.32 -9.73
C LEU A 409 -26.62 10.50 -8.87
N SER A 410 -26.82 10.25 -7.58
CA SER A 410 -27.50 11.17 -6.66
C SER A 410 -26.75 12.47 -6.36
N GLY A 411 -25.46 12.56 -6.70
CA GLY A 411 -24.58 13.65 -6.29
C GLY A 411 -24.11 13.55 -4.83
N ARG A 412 -24.47 12.48 -4.11
CA ARG A 412 -24.18 12.32 -2.68
C ARG A 412 -22.69 12.18 -2.42
N VAL A 413 -22.12 13.08 -1.63
CA VAL A 413 -20.75 13.04 -1.12
C VAL A 413 -20.75 13.45 0.35
N GLY A 414 -19.76 13.01 1.13
CA GLY A 414 -19.61 13.41 2.52
C GLY A 414 -18.95 12.36 3.40
N ALA A 415 -19.15 12.53 4.71
CA ALA A 415 -18.67 11.62 5.74
C ALA A 415 -19.75 10.59 6.10
N GLY A 416 -19.33 9.42 6.60
CA GLY A 416 -20.24 8.37 7.05
C GLY A 416 -20.96 7.65 5.91
N LEU A 417 -20.41 7.65 4.69
CA LEU A 417 -20.89 6.83 3.59
C LEU A 417 -20.16 5.47 3.57
N ASP A 418 -20.57 4.56 2.68
CA ASP A 418 -19.65 3.52 2.20
C ASP A 418 -18.83 4.15 1.07
N PRO A 419 -17.58 4.58 1.28
CA PRO A 419 -16.90 5.49 0.37
C PRO A 419 -16.56 4.82 -0.97
N CYS A 420 -16.84 5.52 -2.06
CA CYS A 420 -16.25 5.32 -3.39
C CYS A 420 -16.11 6.67 -4.12
N GLY A 421 -15.62 6.66 -5.34
CA GLY A 421 -15.78 7.75 -6.29
C GLY A 421 -16.34 7.19 -7.59
N ALA A 422 -17.59 7.54 -7.91
CA ALA A 422 -18.19 7.24 -9.21
C ALA A 422 -18.43 8.55 -9.95
N LEU A 423 -17.83 8.72 -11.13
CA LEU A 423 -17.95 9.91 -11.98
C LEU A 423 -18.46 9.50 -13.35
N GLN A 424 -19.52 10.12 -13.84
CA GLN A 424 -20.14 9.77 -15.11
C GLN A 424 -20.16 10.95 -16.08
N ALA A 425 -19.87 10.67 -17.36
CA ALA A 425 -20.01 11.62 -18.47
C ALA A 425 -20.73 10.98 -19.66
N ALA A 426 -21.51 11.78 -20.39
CA ALA A 426 -22.14 11.37 -21.64
C ALA A 426 -21.19 11.57 -22.84
N VAL A 427 -21.28 10.66 -23.81
CA VAL A 427 -20.51 10.68 -25.06
C VAL A 427 -21.45 10.35 -26.22
N GLU A 428 -21.63 11.29 -27.13
CA GLU A 428 -22.37 11.08 -28.37
C GLU A 428 -21.39 10.92 -29.55
N LEU A 429 -21.54 9.83 -30.30
CA LEU A 429 -20.66 9.49 -31.40
C LEU A 429 -21.46 9.28 -32.68
N ARG A 430 -21.12 10.04 -33.73
CA ARG A 430 -21.56 9.76 -35.10
C ARG A 430 -20.91 8.45 -35.60
N PRO A 431 -21.45 7.82 -36.66
CA PRO A 431 -20.75 6.71 -37.33
C PRO A 431 -19.32 7.12 -37.71
N GLY A 432 -18.32 6.32 -37.36
CA GLY A 432 -16.89 6.61 -37.56
C GLY A 432 -16.32 7.69 -36.64
N GLY A 433 -17.13 8.29 -35.77
CA GLY A 433 -16.71 9.32 -34.83
C GLY A 433 -15.83 8.75 -33.71
N ARG A 434 -14.92 9.60 -33.21
CA ARG A 434 -14.02 9.28 -32.11
C ARG A 434 -14.18 10.28 -30.96
N ALA A 435 -14.06 9.82 -29.72
CA ALA A 435 -13.97 10.64 -28.53
C ALA A 435 -12.81 10.18 -27.64
N ILE A 436 -12.27 11.12 -26.86
CA ILE A 436 -11.25 10.84 -25.85
C ILE A 436 -11.85 11.19 -24.49
N VAL A 437 -11.79 10.25 -23.56
CA VAL A 437 -12.15 10.43 -22.16
C VAL A 437 -10.88 10.24 -21.33
N VAL A 438 -10.61 11.19 -20.45
CA VAL A 438 -9.45 11.15 -19.55
C VAL A 438 -9.99 10.97 -18.13
N PHE A 439 -9.42 10.01 -17.41
CA PHE A 439 -9.65 9.83 -15.99
C PHE A 439 -8.32 9.99 -15.23
N LEU A 440 -8.32 10.87 -14.25
CA LEU A 440 -7.17 11.18 -13.40
C LEU A 440 -7.44 10.67 -11.99
N LEU A 441 -6.53 9.87 -11.44
CA LEU A 441 -6.58 9.35 -10.08
C LEU A 441 -5.25 9.64 -9.40
N GLY A 442 -5.24 10.37 -8.29
CA GLY A 442 -3.99 10.74 -7.63
C GLY A 442 -4.17 11.21 -6.20
N GLN A 443 -3.08 11.69 -5.60
CA GLN A 443 -3.10 12.29 -4.28
C GLN A 443 -2.03 13.37 -4.15
N ALA A 444 -2.37 14.50 -3.54
CA ALA A 444 -1.43 15.59 -3.26
C ALA A 444 -1.44 15.99 -1.77
N ALA A 445 -0.55 16.89 -1.35
CA ALA A 445 -0.50 17.33 0.04
C ALA A 445 -1.63 18.32 0.36
N THR A 446 -2.09 19.09 -0.63
CA THR A 446 -3.12 20.14 -0.45
C THR A 446 -4.15 20.12 -1.58
N VAL A 447 -5.28 20.82 -1.38
CA VAL A 447 -6.31 20.98 -2.43
C VAL A 447 -5.77 21.78 -3.59
N GLU A 448 -4.96 22.78 -3.28
CA GLU A 448 -4.34 23.67 -4.26
C GLU A 448 -3.44 22.88 -5.20
N GLU A 449 -2.63 21.96 -4.67
CA GLU A 449 -1.83 21.05 -5.49
C GLU A 449 -2.69 20.10 -6.32
N VAL A 450 -3.79 19.57 -5.78
CA VAL A 450 -4.76 18.79 -6.57
C VAL A 450 -5.29 19.59 -7.75
N ARG A 451 -5.71 20.85 -7.51
CA ARG A 451 -6.21 21.74 -8.57
C ARG A 451 -5.16 22.00 -9.65
N VAL A 452 -3.89 22.17 -9.26
CA VAL A 452 -2.77 22.32 -10.20
C VAL A 452 -2.60 21.07 -11.05
N LEU A 453 -2.56 19.88 -10.45
CA LEU A 453 -2.42 18.60 -11.16
C LEU A 453 -3.59 18.36 -12.13
N VAL A 454 -4.83 18.51 -11.64
CA VAL A 454 -6.03 18.32 -12.46
C VAL A 454 -6.04 19.29 -13.65
N THR A 455 -5.79 20.58 -13.41
CA THR A 455 -5.76 21.59 -14.47
C THR A 455 -4.68 21.29 -15.51
N ARG A 456 -3.47 20.92 -15.05
CA ARG A 456 -2.34 20.55 -15.92
C ARG A 456 -2.72 19.39 -16.85
N TYR A 457 -3.22 18.28 -16.30
CA TYR A 457 -3.44 17.07 -17.08
C TYR A 457 -4.74 17.05 -17.87
N ARG A 458 -5.71 17.93 -17.57
CA ARG A 458 -6.84 18.20 -18.46
C ARG A 458 -6.41 18.84 -19.78
N ALA A 459 -5.38 19.69 -19.75
CA ALA A 459 -4.90 20.44 -20.90
C ALA A 459 -3.67 19.81 -21.58
N ALA A 460 -3.08 18.77 -20.98
CA ALA A 460 -1.85 18.16 -21.47
C ALA A 460 -2.06 17.38 -22.78
N ASP A 461 -1.05 17.43 -23.66
CA ASP A 461 -0.88 16.43 -24.72
C ASP A 461 -0.41 15.12 -24.08
N LEU A 462 -1.34 14.18 -23.87
CA LEU A 462 -1.03 12.90 -23.23
C LEU A 462 -0.14 12.00 -24.08
N ASP A 463 -0.09 12.19 -25.41
CA ASP A 463 0.88 11.48 -26.25
C ASP A 463 2.29 12.05 -26.03
N ALA A 464 2.42 13.36 -25.75
CA ALA A 464 3.70 13.94 -25.31
C ALA A 464 4.12 13.41 -23.94
N VAL A 465 3.19 13.27 -22.99
CA VAL A 465 3.49 12.68 -21.67
C VAL A 465 3.99 11.23 -21.84
N LEU A 466 3.33 10.42 -22.66
CA LEU A 466 3.78 9.06 -22.96
C LEU A 466 5.18 9.05 -23.61
N ARG A 467 5.46 9.96 -24.55
CA ARG A 467 6.80 10.09 -25.16
C ARG A 467 7.88 10.41 -24.12
N VAL A 468 7.60 11.31 -23.16
CA VAL A 468 8.54 11.62 -22.08
C VAL A 468 8.79 10.38 -21.21
N VAL A 469 7.73 9.66 -20.82
CA VAL A 469 7.85 8.42 -20.02
C VAL A 469 8.68 7.37 -20.74
N THR A 470 8.35 7.09 -22.00
CA THR A 470 9.03 6.06 -22.80
C THR A 470 10.47 6.43 -23.13
N THR A 471 10.76 7.71 -23.41
CA THR A 471 12.13 8.19 -23.63
C THR A 471 12.98 8.03 -22.37
N ARG A 472 12.44 8.40 -21.20
CA ARG A 472 13.16 8.20 -19.92
C ARG A 472 13.49 6.73 -19.69
N TRP A 473 12.55 5.82 -19.91
CA TRP A 473 12.83 4.40 -19.79
C TRP A 473 13.82 3.90 -20.83
N ASP A 474 13.80 4.44 -22.04
CA ASP A 474 14.82 4.13 -23.05
C ASP A 474 16.21 4.58 -22.67
N ASP A 475 16.34 5.77 -22.08
CA ASP A 475 17.63 6.28 -21.63
C ASP A 475 18.20 5.40 -20.51
N ILE A 476 17.36 5.01 -19.54
CA ILE A 476 17.74 4.15 -18.41
C ILE A 476 18.16 2.76 -18.89
N LEU A 477 17.31 2.13 -19.70
CA LEU A 477 17.49 0.74 -20.14
C LEU A 477 18.48 0.63 -21.30
N GLY A 478 18.76 1.73 -21.98
CA GLY A 478 19.77 1.85 -23.04
C GLY A 478 21.18 2.09 -22.53
N ALA A 479 21.37 2.39 -21.24
CA ALA A 479 22.69 2.65 -20.65
C ALA A 479 23.67 1.48 -20.82
N VAL A 480 23.18 0.24 -20.71
CA VAL A 480 23.92 -0.98 -20.98
C VAL A 480 23.03 -1.92 -21.80
N GLN A 481 23.53 -2.35 -22.96
CA GLN A 481 22.86 -3.34 -23.78
C GLN A 481 23.81 -4.46 -24.15
N VAL A 482 23.31 -5.69 -24.11
CA VAL A 482 23.99 -6.87 -24.61
C VAL A 482 23.37 -7.32 -25.93
N LYS A 483 24.20 -7.94 -26.77
CA LYS A 483 23.73 -8.65 -27.95
C LYS A 483 24.38 -10.02 -27.97
N THR A 484 23.58 -11.05 -27.91
CA THR A 484 24.06 -12.42 -27.79
C THR A 484 23.43 -13.33 -28.85
N PRO A 485 23.95 -14.56 -29.05
CA PRO A 485 23.28 -15.54 -29.89
C PRO A 485 21.91 -15.98 -29.36
N GLU A 486 21.56 -15.65 -28.11
CA GLU A 486 20.32 -16.07 -27.44
C GLU A 486 19.42 -14.85 -27.23
N ARG A 487 18.42 -14.68 -28.10
CA ARG A 487 17.57 -13.48 -28.14
C ARG A 487 16.72 -13.31 -26.88
N SER A 488 16.34 -14.37 -26.18
CA SER A 488 15.54 -14.24 -24.96
C SER A 488 16.32 -13.55 -23.83
N MET A 489 17.64 -13.80 -23.75
CA MET A 489 18.56 -13.17 -22.82
C MET A 489 18.73 -11.69 -23.15
N ASP A 490 18.87 -11.32 -24.43
CA ASP A 490 18.93 -9.92 -24.85
C ASP A 490 17.65 -9.16 -24.44
N LEU A 491 16.47 -9.76 -24.63
CA LEU A 491 15.20 -9.17 -24.25
C LEU A 491 15.10 -8.92 -22.74
N LEU A 492 15.49 -9.91 -21.91
CA LEU A 492 15.42 -9.78 -20.46
C LEU A 492 16.45 -8.77 -19.93
N LEU A 493 17.73 -8.91 -20.30
CA LEU A 493 18.81 -8.09 -19.80
C LEU A 493 18.68 -6.62 -20.22
N ASN A 494 18.29 -6.36 -21.48
CA ASN A 494 18.25 -4.99 -22.01
C ASN A 494 16.98 -4.23 -21.65
N ARG A 495 15.94 -4.89 -21.15
CA ARG A 495 14.63 -4.25 -20.91
C ARG A 495 14.02 -4.60 -19.57
N TRP A 496 13.76 -5.88 -19.31
CA TRP A 496 12.81 -6.27 -18.27
C TRP A 496 13.42 -6.38 -16.86
N LEU A 497 14.65 -6.89 -16.72
CA LEU A 497 15.24 -7.08 -15.40
C LEU A 497 15.54 -5.74 -14.70
N LEU A 498 16.15 -4.79 -15.41
CA LEU A 498 16.48 -3.48 -14.84
C LEU A 498 15.22 -2.63 -14.59
N TYR A 499 14.22 -2.73 -15.47
CA TYR A 499 12.90 -2.14 -15.25
C TYR A 499 12.25 -2.69 -13.97
N GLN A 500 12.28 -4.00 -13.78
CA GLN A 500 11.75 -4.65 -12.56
C GLN A 500 12.48 -4.17 -11.31
N THR A 501 13.81 -4.07 -11.33
CA THR A 501 14.57 -3.55 -10.19
C THR A 501 14.15 -2.12 -9.84
N LEU A 502 14.14 -1.21 -10.81
CA LEU A 502 13.86 0.20 -10.51
C LEU A 502 12.38 0.43 -10.16
N ALA A 503 11.45 -0.02 -11.01
CA ALA A 503 10.03 0.23 -10.84
C ALA A 503 9.45 -0.56 -9.66
N CYS A 504 9.68 -1.87 -9.59
CA CYS A 504 9.05 -2.74 -8.60
C CYS A 504 9.77 -2.70 -7.25
N ARG A 505 11.10 -2.84 -7.24
CA ARG A 505 11.87 -3.04 -6.01
C ARG A 505 12.27 -1.73 -5.34
N VAL A 506 12.69 -0.73 -6.11
CA VAL A 506 13.19 0.54 -5.57
C VAL A 506 12.08 1.56 -5.39
N TRP A 507 11.28 1.86 -6.43
CA TRP A 507 10.24 2.90 -6.35
C TRP A 507 8.93 2.41 -5.72
N ALA A 508 8.35 1.33 -6.23
CA ALA A 508 7.07 0.81 -5.75
C ALA A 508 7.19 0.08 -4.42
N ARG A 509 8.28 -0.68 -4.24
CA ARG A 509 8.45 -1.68 -3.17
C ARG A 509 7.21 -2.59 -3.09
N SER A 510 6.76 -3.04 -4.26
CA SER A 510 5.51 -3.77 -4.42
C SER A 510 5.57 -4.74 -5.61
N ALA A 511 4.82 -5.84 -5.49
CA ALA A 511 4.59 -6.88 -6.48
C ALA A 511 3.20 -7.50 -6.25
N PHE A 512 2.78 -8.46 -7.09
CA PHE A 512 1.43 -9.04 -6.98
C PHE A 512 1.18 -9.68 -5.61
N TYR A 513 2.11 -10.51 -5.14
CA TYR A 513 1.99 -11.19 -3.85
C TYR A 513 2.43 -10.37 -2.64
N GLN A 514 2.90 -9.12 -2.85
CA GLN A 514 3.41 -8.30 -1.76
C GLN A 514 3.24 -6.80 -2.02
N ALA A 515 2.32 -6.16 -1.32
CA ALA A 515 2.31 -4.71 -1.12
C ALA A 515 3.20 -4.34 0.09
N GLY A 516 4.49 -4.17 -0.15
CA GLY A 516 5.51 -4.00 0.89
C GLY A 516 5.62 -2.58 1.40
N GLY A 517 5.97 -1.62 0.53
CA GLY A 517 6.10 -0.20 0.85
C GLY A 517 7.30 0.18 1.74
N ALA A 518 7.83 -0.75 2.53
CA ALA A 518 9.03 -0.59 3.36
C ALA A 518 10.32 -0.71 2.55
N TYR A 519 11.36 -0.01 3.01
CA TYR A 519 12.74 -0.32 2.67
C TYR A 519 13.24 -1.36 3.68
N GLY A 520 13.72 -2.51 3.21
CA GLY A 520 14.63 -3.39 3.92
C GLY A 520 16.07 -2.91 3.76
N PHE A 521 16.83 -2.90 4.86
CA PHE A 521 18.20 -2.39 4.88
C PHE A 521 19.07 -3.19 3.90
N ARG A 522 19.14 -4.50 4.10
CA ARG A 522 19.81 -5.46 3.23
C ARG A 522 19.26 -5.50 1.81
N ASP A 523 17.94 -5.58 1.67
CA ASP A 523 17.29 -5.83 0.38
C ASP A 523 17.53 -4.70 -0.61
N GLN A 524 17.28 -3.45 -0.20
CA GLN A 524 17.42 -2.34 -1.14
C GLN A 524 18.88 -1.95 -1.37
N LEU A 525 19.81 -2.23 -0.45
CA LEU A 525 21.24 -2.14 -0.72
C LEU A 525 21.66 -3.10 -1.85
N GLN A 526 21.12 -4.32 -1.87
CA GLN A 526 21.34 -5.25 -2.98
C GLN A 526 20.67 -4.79 -4.28
N ASP A 527 19.41 -4.36 -4.21
CA ASP A 527 18.65 -3.92 -5.39
C ASP A 527 19.36 -2.75 -6.11
N VAL A 528 19.91 -1.77 -5.37
CA VAL A 528 20.53 -0.58 -5.99
C VAL A 528 21.92 -0.83 -6.59
N MET A 529 22.59 -1.94 -6.26
CA MET A 529 23.87 -2.29 -6.90
C MET A 529 23.72 -2.47 -8.42
N ALA A 530 22.57 -2.98 -8.86
CA ALA A 530 22.25 -3.12 -10.29
C ALA A 530 22.06 -1.76 -11.00
N LEU A 531 21.80 -0.69 -10.24
CA LEU A 531 21.51 0.65 -10.75
C LEU A 531 22.74 1.56 -10.81
N ALA A 532 23.89 1.13 -10.30
CA ALA A 532 25.09 1.96 -10.19
C ALA A 532 25.59 2.53 -11.54
N VAL A 533 25.30 1.84 -12.66
CA VAL A 533 25.64 2.32 -14.02
C VAL A 533 24.52 3.17 -14.62
N SER A 534 23.29 2.65 -14.63
CA SER A 534 22.16 3.25 -15.35
C SER A 534 21.50 4.41 -14.61
N GLU A 535 21.51 4.36 -13.27
CA GLU A 535 20.77 5.27 -12.38
C GLU A 535 21.61 5.54 -11.12
N ARG A 536 22.85 5.99 -11.32
CA ARG A 536 23.84 6.17 -10.24
C ARG A 536 23.34 7.05 -9.10
N GLU A 537 22.53 8.08 -9.40
CA GLU A 537 22.01 9.00 -8.39
C GLU A 537 21.00 8.31 -7.47
N VAL A 538 20.20 7.37 -8.01
CA VAL A 538 19.27 6.56 -7.22
C VAL A 538 20.05 5.64 -6.28
N ALA A 539 21.14 5.03 -6.76
CA ALA A 539 22.01 4.21 -5.92
C ALA A 539 22.68 5.04 -4.81
N ARG A 540 23.24 6.21 -5.16
CA ARG A 540 23.87 7.14 -4.21
C ARG A 540 22.89 7.61 -3.14
N GLU A 541 21.69 8.04 -3.54
CA GLU A 541 20.66 8.49 -2.61
C GLU A 541 20.25 7.36 -1.66
N HIS A 542 20.14 6.12 -2.15
CA HIS A 542 19.78 5.00 -1.31
C HIS A 542 20.88 4.61 -0.32
N LEU A 543 22.15 4.65 -0.71
CA LEU A 543 23.28 4.43 0.21
C LEU A 543 23.21 5.43 1.37
N LEU A 544 23.04 6.73 1.08
CA LEU A 544 22.88 7.76 2.12
C LEU A 544 21.64 7.53 2.98
N ARG A 545 20.53 7.08 2.37
CA ARG A 545 19.31 6.73 3.08
C ARG A 545 19.51 5.55 4.03
N ALA A 546 20.27 4.52 3.64
CA ALA A 546 20.58 3.38 4.50
C ALA A 546 21.51 3.79 5.65
N ALA A 547 22.56 4.59 5.37
CA ALA A 547 23.43 5.13 6.42
C ALA A 547 22.64 5.93 7.48
N SER A 548 21.62 6.69 7.06
CA SER A 548 20.76 7.45 7.99
C SER A 548 19.85 6.58 8.86
N ARG A 549 19.91 5.26 8.71
CA ARG A 549 19.13 4.27 9.48
C ARG A 549 20.00 3.48 10.45
N GLN A 550 21.25 3.89 10.65
CA GLN A 550 22.13 3.39 11.68
C GLN A 550 21.89 4.12 13.00
N PHE A 551 21.76 3.37 14.10
CA PHE A 551 21.70 3.90 15.46
C PHE A 551 23.08 4.31 15.96
N VAL A 552 23.13 5.18 16.98
CA VAL A 552 24.39 5.60 17.62
C VAL A 552 25.23 4.43 18.14
N GLU A 553 24.61 3.30 18.49
CA GLU A 553 25.33 2.09 18.92
C GLU A 553 25.99 1.32 17.76
N GLY A 554 25.70 1.68 16.50
CA GLY A 554 26.32 1.11 15.31
C GLY A 554 25.49 0.02 14.60
N ASP A 555 24.44 -0.52 15.23
CA ASP A 555 23.45 -1.35 14.53
C ASP A 555 22.42 -0.50 13.77
N VAL A 556 21.56 -1.16 13.00
CA VAL A 556 20.67 -0.50 12.02
C VAL A 556 19.22 -0.92 12.20
N GLN A 557 18.29 -0.15 11.63
CA GLN A 557 16.94 -0.66 11.39
C GLN A 557 17.00 -1.74 10.30
N HIS A 558 16.39 -2.90 10.54
CA HIS A 558 16.31 -3.99 9.57
C HIS A 558 15.38 -3.63 8.39
N TRP A 559 14.27 -2.95 8.68
CA TRP A 559 13.40 -2.34 7.66
C TRP A 559 12.62 -1.15 8.23
N TRP A 560 12.15 -0.25 7.36
CA TRP A 560 11.35 0.93 7.75
C TRP A 560 10.38 1.40 6.65
N HIS A 561 9.26 1.98 7.05
CA HIS A 561 8.29 2.63 6.18
C HIS A 561 8.55 4.13 6.03
N PRO A 562 8.55 4.68 4.80
CA PRO A 562 8.42 6.12 4.60
C PRO A 562 6.96 6.58 4.83
N PRO A 563 6.74 7.85 5.24
CA PRO A 563 7.76 8.90 5.46
C PRO A 563 8.40 8.93 6.86
N SER A 564 7.76 8.46 7.93
CA SER A 564 8.31 8.59 9.30
C SER A 564 9.62 7.85 9.54
N GLY A 565 9.83 6.72 8.85
CA GLY A 565 10.91 5.79 9.20
C GLY A 565 10.55 4.84 10.33
N ARG A 566 9.26 4.71 10.68
CA ARG A 566 8.79 3.66 11.58
C ARG A 566 9.15 2.30 11.01
N GLY A 567 9.74 1.46 11.83
CA GLY A 567 10.37 0.24 11.36
C GLY A 567 10.83 -0.67 12.48
N THR A 568 11.47 -1.76 12.10
CA THR A 568 11.93 -2.79 13.04
C THR A 568 13.44 -2.72 13.21
N ARG A 569 13.90 -2.70 14.46
CA ARG A 569 15.29 -2.94 14.87
C ARG A 569 15.39 -4.42 15.29
N THR A 570 16.34 -5.18 14.76
CA THR A 570 16.50 -6.63 15.03
C THR A 570 17.91 -6.95 15.53
N ARG A 571 18.17 -8.23 15.84
CA ARG A 571 19.52 -8.79 16.03
C ARG A 571 20.02 -9.55 14.80
N ILE A 572 19.45 -9.28 13.62
CA ILE A 572 19.93 -9.87 12.37
C ILE A 572 21.31 -9.27 12.07
N SER A 573 22.27 -10.14 11.82
CA SER A 573 23.70 -9.81 11.91
C SER A 573 24.30 -9.34 10.59
N ASP A 574 23.74 -9.75 9.45
CA ASP A 574 24.31 -9.45 8.14
C ASP A 574 23.99 -8.05 7.63
N ASP A 575 22.90 -7.43 8.11
CA ASP A 575 22.53 -6.04 7.80
C ASP A 575 23.73 -5.07 7.91
N LEU A 576 24.59 -5.28 8.90
CA LEU A 576 25.76 -4.43 9.17
C LEU A 576 26.79 -4.43 8.05
N VAL A 577 26.91 -5.54 7.31
CA VAL A 577 27.97 -5.74 6.31
C VAL A 577 27.54 -5.24 4.93
N TRP A 578 26.23 -5.18 4.67
CA TRP A 578 25.69 -4.78 3.37
C TRP A 578 26.01 -3.34 2.96
N LEU A 579 26.01 -2.39 3.91
CA LEU A 579 26.28 -0.98 3.59
C LEU A 579 27.74 -0.78 3.11
N PRO A 580 28.77 -1.25 3.84
CA PRO A 580 30.14 -1.25 3.34
C PRO A 580 30.32 -2.00 2.01
N TYR A 581 29.69 -3.18 1.85
CA TYR A 581 29.81 -3.97 0.62
C TYR A 581 29.25 -3.24 -0.61
N ALA A 582 28.01 -2.72 -0.50
CA ALA A 582 27.39 -1.95 -1.58
C ALA A 582 28.15 -0.64 -1.88
N THR A 583 28.82 -0.07 -0.89
CA THR A 583 29.68 1.10 -1.05
C THR A 583 30.90 0.80 -1.91
N ILE A 584 31.60 -0.31 -1.66
CA ILE A 584 32.75 -0.73 -2.48
C ILE A 584 32.30 -0.88 -3.94
N HIS A 585 31.21 -1.62 -4.18
CA HIS A 585 30.65 -1.79 -5.51
C HIS A 585 30.31 -0.46 -6.19
N TYR A 586 29.65 0.45 -5.47
CA TYR A 586 29.33 1.79 -6.01
C TYR A 586 30.58 2.58 -6.37
N LEU A 587 31.60 2.59 -5.49
CA LEU A 587 32.86 3.30 -5.74
C LEU A 587 33.61 2.72 -6.94
N ASP A 588 33.68 1.39 -7.06
CA ASP A 588 34.35 0.70 -8.16
C ASP A 588 33.70 1.01 -9.51
N VAL A 589 32.36 1.10 -9.53
CA VAL A 589 31.59 1.38 -10.74
C VAL A 589 31.60 2.86 -11.12
N THR A 590 31.47 3.76 -10.14
CA THR A 590 31.20 5.19 -10.40
C THR A 590 32.42 6.09 -10.25
N ASN A 591 33.45 5.65 -9.51
CA ASN A 591 34.59 6.46 -9.11
C ASN A 591 34.17 7.80 -8.45
N ASP A 592 33.14 7.77 -7.58
CA ASP A 592 32.65 8.90 -6.78
C ASP A 592 33.14 8.82 -5.32
N PRO A 593 34.39 9.20 -5.02
CA PRO A 593 34.90 9.19 -3.64
C PRO A 593 34.19 10.19 -2.73
N GLY A 594 33.49 11.18 -3.30
CA GLY A 594 32.79 12.22 -2.54
C GLY A 594 31.65 11.65 -1.68
N LEU A 595 31.11 10.49 -2.04
CA LEU A 595 30.14 9.76 -1.19
C LEU A 595 30.67 9.55 0.23
N LEU A 596 31.95 9.18 0.38
CA LEU A 596 32.55 8.81 1.67
C LEU A 596 32.61 9.98 2.66
N ASP A 597 32.60 11.21 2.16
CA ASP A 597 32.73 12.44 2.94
C ASP A 597 31.37 13.07 3.30
N GLU A 598 30.26 12.53 2.78
CA GLU A 598 28.90 13.00 3.08
C GLU A 598 28.56 12.82 4.56
N VAL A 599 27.99 13.84 5.19
CA VAL A 599 27.71 13.83 6.63
C VAL A 599 26.24 13.51 6.93
N VAL A 600 26.01 12.31 7.45
CA VAL A 600 24.68 11.73 7.70
C VAL A 600 24.43 11.65 9.22
N PRO A 601 23.19 11.89 9.71
CA PRO A 601 22.88 11.70 11.13
C PRO A 601 22.65 10.22 11.48
N PHE A 602 22.94 9.87 12.73
CA PHE A 602 22.50 8.59 13.32
C PHE A 602 21.05 8.68 13.83
N LEU A 603 20.49 7.52 14.16
CA LEU A 603 19.24 7.38 14.90
C LEU A 603 19.49 7.19 16.40
N GLN A 604 18.48 7.54 17.19
CA GLN A 604 18.39 7.23 18.61
C GLN A 604 17.05 6.54 18.90
N GLY A 605 17.08 5.55 19.80
CA GLY A 605 15.91 4.77 20.18
C GLY A 605 16.28 3.73 21.23
N PRO A 606 15.29 3.04 21.82
CA PRO A 606 15.57 1.98 22.79
C PRO A 606 16.46 0.91 22.16
N ALA A 607 17.50 0.50 22.90
CA ALA A 607 18.26 -0.71 22.59
C ALA A 607 17.41 -1.95 22.87
N LEU A 608 17.67 -3.03 22.14
CA LEU A 608 16.99 -4.31 22.38
C LEU A 608 17.41 -4.87 23.74
N ALA A 609 16.43 -5.18 24.59
CA ALA A 609 16.68 -5.83 25.86
C ALA A 609 17.32 -7.22 25.68
N ALA A 610 17.89 -7.78 26.75
CA ALA A 610 18.36 -9.17 26.74
C ALA A 610 17.21 -10.11 26.40
N GLY A 611 17.42 -11.05 25.46
CA GLY A 611 16.38 -11.97 24.97
C GLY A 611 15.35 -11.35 24.01
N GLN A 612 15.37 -10.03 23.79
CA GLN A 612 14.50 -9.39 22.80
C GLN A 612 15.12 -9.49 21.40
N GLY A 613 14.45 -10.20 20.49
CA GLY A 613 14.91 -10.36 19.11
C GLY A 613 14.63 -9.17 18.20
N GLU A 614 13.53 -8.46 18.43
CA GLU A 614 13.11 -7.32 17.61
C GLU A 614 12.30 -6.28 18.39
N ALA A 615 12.25 -5.06 17.85
CA ALA A 615 11.40 -3.96 18.32
C ALA A 615 10.91 -3.12 17.15
N TYR A 616 9.60 -2.93 17.04
CA TYR A 616 8.97 -2.03 16.07
C TYR A 616 8.65 -0.69 16.72
N PHE A 617 9.22 0.40 16.21
CA PHE A 617 8.99 1.76 16.72
C PHE A 617 9.39 2.83 15.71
N GLU A 618 9.04 4.08 16.01
CA GLU A 618 9.50 5.25 15.27
C GLU A 618 10.74 5.83 15.96
N PRO A 619 11.94 5.74 15.35
CA PRO A 619 13.17 6.23 15.96
C PRO A 619 13.25 7.76 15.91
N GLY A 620 13.95 8.34 16.89
CA GLY A 620 14.34 9.75 16.83
C GLY A 620 15.61 9.93 15.99
N VAL A 621 15.80 11.11 15.41
CA VAL A 621 17.08 11.51 14.79
C VAL A 621 18.03 11.97 15.90
N ALA A 622 19.22 11.37 15.97
CA ALA A 622 20.23 11.73 16.96
C ALA A 622 20.91 13.06 16.60
N ARG A 623 21.49 13.73 17.59
CA ARG A 623 22.35 14.91 17.35
C ARG A 623 23.71 14.53 16.75
N GLU A 624 24.16 13.31 17.00
CA GLU A 624 25.41 12.80 16.47
C GLU A 624 25.30 12.58 14.96
N ARG A 625 26.34 12.99 14.25
CA ARG A 625 26.47 12.88 12.80
C ARG A 625 27.89 12.45 12.49
N ALA A 626 28.07 11.69 11.43
CA ALA A 626 29.40 11.31 10.97
C ALA A 626 29.46 11.26 9.45
N THR A 627 30.68 11.13 8.93
CA THR A 627 30.88 10.89 7.50
C THR A 627 30.31 9.52 7.12
N PHE A 628 29.93 9.35 5.86
CA PHE A 628 29.44 8.09 5.35
C PHE A 628 30.47 6.96 5.52
N PHE A 629 31.76 7.27 5.37
CA PHE A 629 32.84 6.33 5.71
C PHE A 629 32.75 5.85 7.17
N GLU A 630 32.52 6.75 8.12
CA GLU A 630 32.40 6.40 9.54
C GLU A 630 31.16 5.54 9.82
N HIS A 631 30.04 5.77 9.12
CA HIS A 631 28.88 4.87 9.20
C HIS A 631 29.24 3.44 8.79
N CYS A 632 29.96 3.28 7.67
CA CYS A 632 30.46 1.98 7.22
C CYS A 632 31.44 1.38 8.23
N ALA A 633 32.40 2.17 8.72
CA ALA A 633 33.42 1.72 9.65
C ALA A 633 32.80 1.23 10.97
N ARG A 634 31.83 1.95 11.55
CA ARG A 634 31.13 1.52 12.77
C ARG A 634 30.33 0.25 12.58
N ALA A 635 29.72 0.07 11.41
CA ALA A 635 29.00 -1.16 11.10
C ALA A 635 29.97 -2.36 11.08
N LEU A 636 31.13 -2.22 10.42
CA LEU A 636 32.17 -3.25 10.39
C LEU A 636 32.77 -3.51 11.78
N ASP A 637 33.12 -2.45 12.53
CA ASP A 637 33.66 -2.55 13.89
C ASP A 637 32.70 -3.35 14.80
N ARG A 638 31.39 -3.18 14.62
CA ARG A 638 30.37 -3.92 15.35
C ARG A 638 30.25 -5.39 14.91
N SER A 639 30.53 -5.70 13.65
CA SER A 639 30.48 -7.06 13.10
C SER A 639 31.66 -7.96 13.50
N LEU A 640 32.70 -7.44 14.18
CA LEU A 640 33.90 -8.22 14.54
C LEU A 640 33.70 -9.20 15.70
N ARG A 641 32.48 -9.33 16.25
CA ARG A 641 32.18 -10.25 17.35
C ARG A 641 32.05 -11.68 16.83
N VAL A 642 32.74 -12.59 17.49
CA VAL A 642 32.77 -14.02 17.14
C VAL A 642 32.29 -14.91 18.30
N GLY A 643 31.81 -16.11 17.97
CA GLY A 643 31.47 -17.15 18.94
C GLY A 643 32.66 -18.06 19.27
N SER A 644 32.35 -19.28 19.74
CA SER A 644 33.34 -20.23 20.25
C SER A 644 34.27 -20.80 19.18
N HIS A 645 33.83 -20.86 17.92
CA HIS A 645 34.62 -21.35 16.80
C HIS A 645 35.41 -20.22 16.11
N GLY A 646 35.25 -18.96 16.56
CA GLY A 646 35.87 -17.80 15.91
C GLY A 646 35.13 -17.35 14.66
N LEU A 647 33.85 -17.73 14.53
CA LEU A 647 32.97 -17.35 13.43
C LEU A 647 32.00 -16.25 13.88
N PRO A 648 31.45 -15.40 12.97
CA PRO A 648 30.56 -14.32 13.34
C PRO A 648 29.28 -14.82 14.02
N LEU A 649 28.87 -14.14 15.09
CA LEU A 649 27.60 -14.45 15.77
C LEU A 649 26.41 -14.19 14.84
N MET A 650 25.53 -15.17 14.72
CA MET A 650 24.37 -15.11 13.83
C MET A 650 23.24 -14.25 14.40
N GLY A 651 23.09 -14.19 15.72
CA GLY A 651 21.96 -13.50 16.35
C GLY A 651 20.63 -14.13 15.97
N THR A 652 19.61 -13.32 15.72
CA THR A 652 18.27 -13.82 15.34
C THR A 652 18.12 -14.12 13.84
N GLY A 653 19.22 -14.08 13.08
CA GLY A 653 19.24 -14.38 11.66
C GLY A 653 20.45 -13.75 10.95
N ASP A 654 20.76 -14.28 9.78
CA ASP A 654 21.59 -13.62 8.77
C ASP A 654 20.74 -13.44 7.51
N TRP A 655 21.34 -13.51 6.30
CA TRP A 655 20.60 -13.39 5.04
C TRP A 655 19.42 -14.36 4.90
N ASN A 656 19.46 -15.53 5.56
CA ASN A 656 18.32 -16.44 5.61
C ASN A 656 17.45 -16.18 6.85
N ASP A 657 16.41 -15.36 6.67
CA ASP A 657 15.44 -15.02 7.72
C ASP A 657 14.77 -16.24 8.36
N GLY A 658 14.67 -17.38 7.65
CA GLY A 658 14.07 -18.61 8.14
C GLY A 658 14.91 -19.37 9.17
N MET A 659 16.20 -19.03 9.34
CA MET A 659 17.12 -19.65 10.30
C MET A 659 17.18 -18.90 11.63
N ASN A 660 16.06 -18.31 12.06
CA ASN A 660 15.98 -17.40 13.21
C ASN A 660 16.18 -18.03 14.60
N ARG A 661 16.27 -19.36 14.70
CA ARG A 661 16.53 -20.09 15.96
C ARG A 661 17.99 -20.49 16.16
N VAL A 662 18.85 -20.25 15.18
CA VAL A 662 20.22 -20.76 15.21
C VAL A 662 21.08 -20.05 16.26
N GLY A 663 20.96 -18.74 16.39
CA GLY A 663 21.75 -17.94 17.34
C GLY A 663 20.91 -17.04 18.25
N HIS A 664 19.65 -17.40 18.50
CA HIS A 664 18.70 -16.54 19.21
C HIS A 664 19.03 -16.38 20.70
N GLU A 665 19.80 -17.32 21.29
CA GLU A 665 20.34 -17.19 22.64
C GLU A 665 21.66 -16.41 22.67
N GLY A 666 22.21 -16.09 21.50
CA GLY A 666 23.35 -15.19 21.31
C GLY A 666 24.71 -15.87 21.22
N ALA A 667 24.75 -17.19 21.06
CA ALA A 667 25.96 -18.00 20.92
C ALA A 667 26.12 -18.63 19.53
N GLY A 668 25.02 -18.85 18.80
CA GLY A 668 25.08 -19.43 17.46
C GLY A 668 25.86 -18.58 16.46
N GLU A 669 26.55 -19.24 15.53
CA GLU A 669 27.51 -18.64 14.59
C GLU A 669 27.13 -18.90 13.13
N SER A 670 27.37 -17.94 12.24
CA SER A 670 27.07 -18.04 10.80
C SER A 670 28.35 -18.17 9.96
N VAL A 671 28.44 -19.27 9.21
CA VAL A 671 29.54 -19.49 8.25
C VAL A 671 29.38 -18.59 7.02
N TRP A 672 28.15 -18.42 6.55
CA TRP A 672 27.85 -17.55 5.39
C TRP A 672 28.24 -16.09 5.68
N LEU A 673 27.89 -15.59 6.87
CA LEU A 673 28.29 -14.25 7.29
C LEU A 673 29.82 -14.15 7.43
N GLY A 674 30.49 -15.24 7.83
CA GLY A 674 31.94 -15.32 7.85
C GLY A 674 32.57 -15.03 6.48
N TRP A 675 32.10 -15.67 5.41
CA TRP A 675 32.60 -15.36 4.05
C TRP A 675 32.30 -13.93 3.64
N PHE A 676 31.09 -13.46 3.92
CA PHE A 676 30.64 -12.15 3.51
C PHE A 676 31.41 -11.02 4.22
N LEU A 677 31.62 -11.17 5.54
CA LEU A 677 32.41 -10.25 6.35
C LEU A 677 33.88 -10.29 5.93
N TYR A 678 34.46 -11.47 5.71
CA TYR A 678 35.84 -11.59 5.22
C TYR A 678 36.04 -10.80 3.92
N ALA A 679 35.22 -11.07 2.89
CA ALA A 679 35.33 -10.41 1.60
C ALA A 679 35.22 -8.88 1.73
N THR A 680 34.29 -8.41 2.57
CA THR A 680 34.06 -6.97 2.78
C THR A 680 35.22 -6.32 3.53
N LEU A 681 35.72 -6.93 4.61
CA LEU A 681 36.84 -6.38 5.40
C LEU A 681 38.11 -6.22 4.56
N ARG A 682 38.41 -7.17 3.66
CA ARG A 682 39.62 -7.10 2.81
C ARG A 682 39.63 -5.86 1.93
N GLU A 683 38.51 -5.54 1.30
CA GLU A 683 38.40 -4.37 0.43
C GLU A 683 38.27 -3.07 1.24
N PHE A 684 37.49 -3.07 2.32
CA PHE A 684 37.33 -1.86 3.15
C PHE A 684 38.61 -1.49 3.91
N ALA A 685 39.45 -2.46 4.28
CA ALA A 685 40.76 -2.18 4.88
C ALA A 685 41.70 -1.48 3.89
N ARG A 686 41.67 -1.84 2.60
CA ARG A 686 42.42 -1.10 1.56
C ARG A 686 41.92 0.33 1.42
N LEU A 687 40.60 0.51 1.43
CA LEU A 687 39.99 1.85 1.39
C LEU A 687 40.37 2.69 2.61
N ALA A 688 40.34 2.10 3.81
CA ALA A 688 40.78 2.75 5.04
C ALA A 688 42.25 3.17 4.97
N GLU A 689 43.14 2.30 4.48
CA GLU A 689 44.57 2.60 4.31
C GLU A 689 44.80 3.80 3.39
N LEU A 690 44.11 3.84 2.24
CA LEU A 690 44.16 4.97 1.30
C LEU A 690 43.68 6.29 1.91
N ARG A 691 42.81 6.22 2.93
CA ARG A 691 42.28 7.38 3.66
C ARG A 691 43.10 7.74 4.91
N GLY A 692 44.18 7.00 5.20
CA GLY A 692 45.02 7.23 6.39
C GLY A 692 44.47 6.63 7.69
N GLU A 693 43.46 5.77 7.61
CA GLU A 693 42.83 5.09 8.76
C GLU A 693 43.58 3.79 9.11
N HIS A 694 44.91 3.91 9.28
CA HIS A 694 45.85 2.78 9.40
C HIS A 694 45.48 1.81 10.54
N GLN A 695 45.05 2.32 11.69
CA GLN A 695 44.71 1.48 12.84
C GLN A 695 43.51 0.56 12.55
N ARG A 696 42.47 1.08 11.90
CA ARG A 696 41.30 0.27 11.50
C ARG A 696 41.66 -0.68 10.38
N ALA A 697 42.44 -0.22 9.39
CA ALA A 697 42.93 -1.06 8.30
C ALA A 697 43.67 -2.30 8.84
N ASP A 698 44.61 -2.11 9.77
CA ASP A 698 45.37 -3.20 10.41
C ASP A 698 44.45 -4.13 11.22
N ALA A 699 43.53 -3.57 12.01
CA ALA A 699 42.61 -4.37 12.83
C ALA A 699 41.68 -5.24 11.97
N TRP A 700 41.13 -4.68 10.89
CA TRP A 700 40.26 -5.42 9.96
C TRP A 700 41.02 -6.47 9.16
N GLN A 701 42.27 -6.20 8.76
CA GLN A 701 43.13 -7.21 8.11
C GLN A 701 43.41 -8.38 9.04
N GLN A 702 43.82 -8.11 10.28
CA GLN A 702 44.09 -9.16 11.28
C GLN A 702 42.84 -9.99 11.60
N HIS A 703 41.69 -9.34 11.73
CA HIS A 703 40.42 -10.03 11.94
C HIS A 703 40.05 -10.90 10.73
N GLY A 704 40.19 -10.37 9.52
CA GLY A 704 39.96 -11.12 8.28
C GLY A 704 40.84 -12.37 8.18
N ASP A 705 42.13 -12.26 8.49
CA ASP A 705 43.06 -13.40 8.47
C ASP A 705 42.68 -14.46 9.52
N ALA A 706 42.29 -14.05 10.73
CA ALA A 706 41.81 -14.96 11.77
C ALA A 706 40.49 -15.65 11.38
N LEU A 707 39.56 -14.91 10.79
CA LEU A 707 38.27 -15.40 10.33
C LEU A 707 38.44 -16.41 9.18
N GLN A 708 39.33 -16.14 8.23
CA GLN A 708 39.69 -17.09 7.18
C GLN A 708 40.20 -18.41 7.77
N ALA A 709 41.11 -18.33 8.75
CA ALA A 709 41.65 -19.52 9.41
C ALA A 709 40.56 -20.29 10.19
N ALA A 710 39.58 -19.61 10.79
CA ALA A 710 38.45 -20.24 11.46
C ALA A 710 37.49 -20.93 10.48
N LEU A 711 37.16 -20.27 9.37
CA LEU A 711 36.32 -20.83 8.31
C LEU A 711 36.90 -22.14 7.75
N GLU A 712 38.20 -22.16 7.46
CA GLU A 712 38.86 -23.36 6.94
C GLU A 712 38.96 -24.49 7.98
N ARG A 713 39.18 -24.14 9.26
CA ARG A 713 39.42 -25.13 10.31
C ARG A 713 38.12 -25.70 10.89
N GLU A 714 37.15 -24.85 11.15
CA GLU A 714 35.95 -25.21 11.90
C GLU A 714 34.79 -25.50 10.94
N ALA A 715 34.56 -24.64 9.94
CA ALA A 715 33.35 -24.69 9.13
C ALA A 715 33.37 -25.76 8.02
N TRP A 716 34.54 -26.18 7.55
CA TRP A 716 34.65 -27.27 6.57
C TRP A 716 34.42 -28.63 7.24
N ASP A 717 33.41 -29.38 6.80
CA ASP A 717 33.09 -30.69 7.39
C ASP A 717 33.79 -31.88 6.72
N GLY A 718 34.52 -31.64 5.63
CA GLY A 718 35.17 -32.66 4.81
C GLY A 718 34.68 -32.68 3.37
N ASP A 719 33.39 -32.40 3.15
CA ASP A 719 32.74 -32.48 1.84
C ASP A 719 32.14 -31.13 1.40
N TRP A 720 31.66 -30.32 2.34
CA TRP A 720 31.19 -28.95 2.12
C TRP A 720 31.43 -28.09 3.37
N TYR A 721 31.12 -26.79 3.26
CA TYR A 721 31.08 -25.94 4.44
C TYR A 721 29.73 -26.04 5.13
N ARG A 722 29.75 -26.23 6.45
CA ARG A 722 28.59 -26.10 7.32
C ARG A 722 27.92 -24.75 7.10
N ARG A 723 26.61 -24.69 7.36
CA ARG A 723 25.87 -23.41 7.22
C ARG A 723 26.04 -22.49 8.43
N ALA A 724 26.04 -23.08 9.61
CA ALA A 724 26.02 -22.39 10.90
C ALA A 724 26.26 -23.38 12.06
N TYR A 725 26.46 -22.83 13.26
CA TYR A 725 26.46 -23.55 14.54
C TYR A 725 25.31 -23.02 15.40
N PHE A 726 24.63 -23.92 16.12
CA PHE A 726 23.60 -23.55 17.07
C PHE A 726 24.19 -22.90 18.32
N ASP A 727 23.32 -22.41 19.19
CA ASP A 727 23.69 -21.86 20.49
C ASP A 727 24.35 -22.92 21.43
N ASP A 728 24.14 -24.23 21.21
CA ASP A 728 24.53 -25.35 22.08
C ASP A 728 25.72 -26.22 21.63
#